data_AF-A0A2M9R3P1-F1
#
_entry.id   AF-A0A2M9R3P1-F1
#
_cell.length_a   1.000
_cell.length_b   1.000
_cell.length_c   1.000
_cell.angle_alpha   90.00
_cell.angle_beta   90.00
_cell.angle_gamma   90.00
#
_symmetry.space_group_name_H-M   'P 1'
#
loop_
_entity.id
_entity.type
_entity.pdbx_description
1 polymer ?
#
loop_
_entity_poly.entity_id
_entity_poly.type
_entity_poly.pdbx_seq_one_letter_code
_entity_poly.pdbx_strand_id
1 'polypeptide(L)'
;MKKYILFLLIMFPALMSAQNVLWKDYFSYREITDIFASDQQIFVATRNAVFVLNNEEELVAKYNTTDNLKIRDIRHIYYSPEHHKIIVGSQNGNLALIDTRNGRITHLNDIANKATLTVAEKIIYDLDIHGNTLYIATGFGIAEVLLDIDAFGDSYFFEEDGISSEVLDIAIVGNTFYANTNNVGIKKINIDDNMLIDSNWQVINYENWLSLVNFNDQLVGVKDDLTLNVFTGNDHEQVGEVYGGFLSLNVHNGTMTAVTKEVARCYYTNFTWSFEHIIPPGQSYLTSGVTIGNKIYCGAERDGFYSVLTESDHAVNNLTPEGPLSNNVFALKIDSNNQMWTVFGGYNSEFNPYLHTAGLSAFGINRLNLNSSVWQSIPYEQIAPFRATSHIEEHPLTKDIYISSFHDGLMKITPDANNLEESTWIVYNHQNTGSDGIEAYEQTAGDPDSRTIRINGPAFEPNGKGWITNGYANKTMKTFTDNQWRSYNITNQISNSQNKAFTAPVIDKNGVKWVGTYLSGAFAFGENPQKLINISNLPSSVVHAIAIDYRNQVWIGTNNGLRVVSSVDNFSNGNTLNAQPVIIIDEGLAQELFYQQNILKIKVDGSNNKWVAVANAGVFLISADGQETIYHFDSSNSPLPSDDIVDIEIDNNTGEVFFATAEGLVSYQHYATAPKEDLENVYFFPNPVKPEFEGEVKISGLMQSANIKITDIAGNLVYETTATGGSALWNTRNFAGRKVASGVYIVFVSSDDGNEKSVGKIMIIR
;
A
#
# COMPACT_ATOMS: atom_id res chain seq x y z
N MET A 1 -12.36 63.60 14.84
CA MET A 1 -12.95 62.52 15.68
C MET A 1 -13.12 61.29 14.82
N LYS A 2 -12.28 60.26 15.04
CA LYS A 2 -12.21 59.03 14.26
C LYS A 2 -13.31 58.05 14.72
N LYS A 3 -14.10 57.52 13.79
CA LYS A 3 -15.03 56.41 14.02
C LYS A 3 -14.28 55.10 13.78
N TYR A 4 -14.20 54.25 14.80
CA TYR A 4 -13.72 52.89 14.68
C TYR A 4 -14.88 51.97 14.29
N ILE A 5 -14.71 51.23 13.19
CA ILE A 5 -15.57 50.11 12.77
C ILE A 5 -15.00 48.87 13.45
N LEU A 6 -15.80 48.22 14.30
CA LEU A 6 -15.44 46.97 14.97
C LEU A 6 -15.81 45.81 14.03
N PHE A 7 -14.81 45.16 13.44
CA PHE A 7 -14.97 43.93 12.65
C PHE A 7 -15.06 42.76 13.64
N LEU A 8 -16.22 42.12 13.74
CA LEU A 8 -16.43 40.94 14.59
C LEU A 8 -16.07 39.70 13.76
N LEU A 9 -14.88 39.16 13.96
CA LEU A 9 -14.43 37.90 13.37
C LEU A 9 -15.06 36.75 14.17
N ILE A 10 -16.09 36.09 13.61
CA ILE A 10 -16.67 34.87 14.18
C ILE A 10 -15.78 33.71 13.74
N MET A 11 -14.81 33.33 14.59
CA MET A 11 -14.08 32.07 14.46
C MET A 11 -14.98 30.95 14.99
N PHE A 12 -15.49 30.09 14.10
CA PHE A 12 -16.02 28.79 14.47
C PHE A 12 -14.84 27.92 14.93
N PRO A 13 -14.79 27.42 16.18
CA PRO A 13 -13.88 26.34 16.51
C PRO A 13 -14.42 25.06 15.88
N ALA A 14 -13.69 24.51 14.90
CA ALA A 14 -13.89 23.15 14.45
C ALA A 14 -13.67 22.22 15.66
N LEU A 15 -14.76 21.68 16.20
CA LEU A 15 -14.72 20.57 17.14
C LEU A 15 -14.30 19.32 16.35
N MET A 16 -13.01 19.16 16.08
CA MET A 16 -12.47 17.85 15.73
C MET A 16 -12.54 16.98 16.98
N SER A 17 -13.53 16.11 17.03
CA SER A 17 -13.46 14.92 17.86
C SER A 17 -12.33 14.06 17.32
N ALA A 18 -11.14 14.18 17.90
CA ALA A 18 -10.10 13.16 17.72
C ALA A 18 -10.61 11.88 18.38
N GLN A 19 -11.38 11.07 17.65
CA GLN A 19 -11.38 9.64 17.93
C GLN A 19 -9.93 9.19 17.79
N ASN A 20 -9.42 8.44 18.77
CA ASN A 20 -8.13 7.78 18.66
C ASN A 20 -8.27 6.70 17.57
N VAL A 21 -8.14 7.11 16.31
CA VAL A 21 -8.09 6.17 15.19
C VAL A 21 -6.76 5.45 15.28
N LEU A 22 -6.81 4.16 15.61
CA LEU A 22 -5.61 3.34 15.76
C LEU A 22 -4.93 3.07 14.42
N TRP A 23 -5.66 3.22 13.30
CA TRP A 23 -5.15 2.97 11.96
C TRP A 23 -5.23 4.24 11.09
N LYS A 24 -4.22 4.51 10.28
CA LYS A 24 -4.24 5.62 9.30
C LYS A 24 -3.94 5.11 7.90
N ASP A 25 -4.55 5.72 6.91
CA ASP A 25 -4.37 5.41 5.49
C ASP A 25 -3.31 6.30 4.82
N TYR A 26 -2.54 5.70 3.92
CA TYR A 26 -1.57 6.38 3.05
C TYR A 26 -1.67 5.82 1.61
N PHE A 27 -2.89 5.66 1.12
CA PHE A 27 -3.17 5.10 -0.20
C PHE A 27 -2.78 6.04 -1.34
N SER A 28 -2.34 5.46 -2.44
CA SER A 28 -2.28 6.11 -3.74
C SER A 28 -3.66 6.14 -4.38
N TYR A 29 -3.98 7.27 -5.01
CA TYR A 29 -5.22 7.45 -5.75
C TYR A 29 -4.98 7.61 -7.26
N ARG A 30 -3.84 7.12 -7.77
CA ARG A 30 -3.36 7.37 -9.14
C ARG A 30 -3.75 6.34 -10.19
N GLU A 31 -4.01 5.10 -9.79
CA GLU A 31 -4.37 4.00 -10.70
C GLU A 31 -5.89 4.01 -10.89
N ILE A 32 -6.40 4.91 -11.74
CA ILE A 32 -7.84 5.09 -11.95
C ILE A 32 -8.38 3.93 -12.77
N THR A 33 -9.54 3.39 -12.38
CA THR A 33 -10.21 2.30 -13.08
C THR A 33 -11.49 2.77 -13.74
N ASP A 34 -12.28 3.60 -13.05
CA ASP A 34 -13.54 4.08 -13.60
C ASP A 34 -13.99 5.41 -12.97
N ILE A 35 -14.87 6.13 -13.68
CA ILE A 35 -15.40 7.44 -13.31
C ILE A 35 -16.90 7.47 -13.61
N PHE A 36 -17.70 7.88 -12.62
CA PHE A 36 -19.11 8.15 -12.78
C PHE A 36 -19.44 9.59 -12.40
N ALA A 37 -20.26 10.28 -13.21
CA ALA A 37 -20.68 11.65 -12.96
C ALA A 37 -22.18 11.74 -12.69
N SER A 38 -22.52 12.37 -11.56
CA SER A 38 -23.88 12.83 -11.24
C SER A 38 -23.99 14.34 -11.43
N ASP A 39 -25.19 14.91 -11.24
CA ASP A 39 -25.41 16.35 -11.36
C ASP A 39 -24.64 17.20 -10.33
N GLN A 40 -24.19 16.60 -9.22
CA GLN A 40 -23.58 17.32 -8.09
C GLN A 40 -22.15 16.88 -7.77
N GLN A 41 -21.78 15.67 -8.16
CA GLN A 41 -20.58 14.98 -7.71
C GLN A 41 -20.00 14.08 -8.79
N ILE A 42 -18.68 13.95 -8.76
CA ILE A 42 -17.90 13.02 -9.56
C ILE A 42 -17.35 11.93 -8.63
N PHE A 43 -17.63 10.68 -8.97
CA PHE A 43 -17.21 9.51 -8.24
C PHE A 43 -16.10 8.84 -9.02
N VAL A 44 -14.97 8.59 -8.37
CA VAL A 44 -13.79 8.05 -9.02
C VAL A 44 -13.34 6.80 -8.28
N ALA A 45 -13.24 5.70 -9.01
CA ALA A 45 -12.69 4.44 -8.53
C ALA A 45 -11.23 4.30 -8.95
N THR A 46 -10.39 3.93 -7.99
CA THR A 46 -9.05 3.40 -8.25
C THR A 46 -9.10 1.89 -8.17
N ARG A 47 -7.97 1.20 -8.33
CA ARG A 47 -7.92 -0.26 -8.22
C ARG A 47 -8.49 -0.81 -6.90
N ASN A 48 -8.42 -0.07 -5.80
CA ASN A 48 -8.84 -0.55 -4.47
C ASN A 48 -9.37 0.55 -3.51
N ALA A 49 -9.65 1.75 -4.02
CA ALA A 49 -10.22 2.84 -3.24
C ALA A 49 -11.22 3.65 -4.09
N VAL A 50 -12.03 4.45 -3.42
CA VAL A 50 -12.97 5.39 -4.06
C VAL A 50 -12.76 6.77 -3.47
N PHE A 51 -12.85 7.80 -4.30
CA PHE A 51 -12.94 9.18 -3.83
C PHE A 51 -14.01 9.95 -4.59
N VAL A 52 -14.53 11.00 -3.95
CA VAL A 52 -15.66 11.78 -4.45
C VAL A 52 -15.28 13.25 -4.46
N LEU A 53 -15.53 13.91 -5.59
CA LEU A 53 -15.36 15.35 -5.78
C LEU A 53 -16.72 16.01 -5.97
N ASN A 54 -16.86 17.25 -5.54
CA ASN A 54 -18.02 18.08 -5.91
C ASN A 54 -17.79 18.75 -7.29
N ASN A 55 -18.80 19.46 -7.80
CA ASN A 55 -18.68 20.20 -9.06
C ASN A 55 -17.68 21.39 -9.02
N GLU A 56 -17.22 21.77 -7.83
CA GLU A 56 -16.16 22.77 -7.63
C GLU A 56 -14.76 22.10 -7.61
N GLU A 57 -14.68 20.80 -7.92
CA GLU A 57 -13.46 19.99 -7.95
C GLU A 57 -12.81 19.82 -6.55
N GLU A 58 -13.58 19.98 -5.47
CA GLU A 58 -13.11 19.78 -4.10
C GLU A 58 -13.38 18.35 -3.60
N LEU A 59 -12.41 17.77 -2.90
CA LEU A 59 -12.50 16.43 -2.30
C LEU A 59 -13.56 16.41 -1.18
N VAL A 60 -14.60 15.61 -1.37
CA VAL A 60 -15.71 15.44 -0.43
C VAL A 60 -15.50 14.24 0.47
N ALA A 61 -15.06 13.12 -0.10
CA ALA A 61 -14.90 11.86 0.63
C ALA A 61 -13.84 10.96 0.00
N LYS A 62 -13.27 10.09 0.83
CA LYS A 62 -12.44 8.95 0.44
C LYS A 62 -12.98 7.71 1.14
N TYR A 63 -12.90 6.56 0.47
CA TYR A 63 -13.24 5.26 1.02
C TYR A 63 -12.13 4.28 0.65
N ASN A 64 -11.51 3.69 1.66
CA ASN A 64 -10.54 2.60 1.51
C ASN A 64 -10.70 1.60 2.67
N THR A 65 -9.71 0.73 2.91
CA THR A 65 -9.83 -0.31 3.95
C THR A 65 -9.96 0.24 5.37
N THR A 66 -9.49 1.46 5.67
CA THR A 66 -9.73 2.12 6.98
C THR A 66 -11.19 2.53 7.16
N ASP A 67 -11.91 2.79 6.06
CA ASP A 67 -13.35 3.04 6.01
C ASP A 67 -14.16 1.74 5.83
N ASN A 68 -13.51 0.57 5.91
CA ASN A 68 -14.09 -0.76 5.68
C ASN A 68 -14.45 -1.07 4.22
N LEU A 69 -13.89 -0.35 3.23
CA LEU A 69 -14.00 -0.69 1.81
C LEU A 69 -13.01 -1.83 1.47
N LYS A 70 -13.40 -3.07 1.75
CA LYS A 70 -12.63 -4.29 1.50
C LYS A 70 -12.89 -4.88 0.11
N ILE A 71 -12.59 -4.10 -0.93
CA ILE A 71 -12.70 -4.53 -2.34
C ILE A 71 -11.38 -4.21 -3.08
N ARG A 72 -11.01 -5.07 -4.03
CA ARG A 72 -9.79 -4.96 -4.85
C ARG A 72 -10.13 -5.26 -6.31
N ASP A 73 -9.24 -4.85 -7.21
CA ASP A 73 -9.42 -4.96 -8.66
C ASP A 73 -10.78 -4.42 -9.10
N ILE A 74 -11.12 -3.22 -8.61
CA ILE A 74 -12.34 -2.49 -8.98
C ILE A 74 -12.33 -2.28 -10.50
N ARG A 75 -13.49 -2.50 -11.12
CA ARG A 75 -13.71 -2.33 -12.56
C ARG A 75 -14.74 -1.25 -12.88
N HIS A 76 -15.80 -1.18 -12.08
CA HIS A 76 -16.94 -0.31 -12.36
C HIS A 76 -17.37 0.43 -11.10
N ILE A 77 -17.72 1.70 -11.29
CA ILE A 77 -18.35 2.54 -10.27
C ILE A 77 -19.65 3.11 -10.80
N TYR A 78 -20.69 3.10 -9.97
CA TYR A 78 -21.97 3.72 -10.28
C TYR A 78 -22.49 4.46 -9.06
N TYR A 79 -23.31 5.50 -9.24
CA TYR A 79 -23.99 6.17 -8.15
C TYR A 79 -25.50 6.19 -8.38
N SER A 80 -26.26 5.79 -7.35
CA SER A 80 -27.71 5.92 -7.33
C SER A 80 -28.11 7.14 -6.49
N PRO A 81 -28.57 8.26 -7.11
CA PRO A 81 -29.00 9.43 -6.37
C PRO A 81 -30.24 9.17 -5.51
N GLU A 82 -31.16 8.31 -5.98
CA GLU A 82 -32.39 7.96 -5.27
C GLU A 82 -32.11 7.23 -3.94
N HIS A 83 -31.14 6.31 -3.96
CA HIS A 83 -30.80 5.50 -2.78
C HIS A 83 -29.65 6.10 -1.96
N HIS A 84 -28.98 7.13 -2.48
CA HIS A 84 -27.75 7.72 -1.92
C HIS A 84 -26.63 6.70 -1.74
N LYS A 85 -26.36 5.89 -2.78
CA LYS A 85 -25.39 4.80 -2.73
C LYS A 85 -24.39 4.86 -3.86
N ILE A 86 -23.11 4.72 -3.53
CA ILE A 86 -22.06 4.39 -4.50
C ILE A 86 -21.99 2.87 -4.57
N ILE A 87 -22.01 2.34 -5.78
CA ILE A 87 -21.88 0.91 -6.09
C ILE A 87 -20.51 0.69 -6.71
N VAL A 88 -19.77 -0.29 -6.19
CA VAL A 88 -18.41 -0.62 -6.64
C VAL A 88 -18.36 -2.09 -6.99
N GLY A 89 -18.10 -2.41 -8.26
CA GLY A 89 -17.97 -3.77 -8.77
C GLY A 89 -16.52 -4.11 -9.13
N SER A 90 -16.08 -5.34 -8.86
CA SER A 90 -14.72 -5.81 -9.11
C SER A 90 -14.63 -6.93 -10.13
N GLN A 91 -13.41 -7.18 -10.62
CA GLN A 91 -13.09 -8.29 -11.51
C GLN A 91 -13.38 -9.67 -10.90
N ASN A 92 -13.37 -9.81 -9.56
CA ASN A 92 -13.54 -11.10 -8.90
C ASN A 92 -14.96 -11.32 -8.38
N GLY A 93 -15.92 -10.47 -8.77
CA GLY A 93 -17.33 -10.59 -8.37
C GLY A 93 -17.63 -10.09 -6.96
N ASN A 94 -16.69 -9.38 -6.32
CA ASN A 94 -17.00 -8.62 -5.11
C ASN A 94 -17.77 -7.35 -5.49
N LEU A 95 -18.79 -7.03 -4.70
CA LEU A 95 -19.61 -5.83 -4.83
C LEU A 95 -19.68 -5.12 -3.48
N ALA A 96 -19.49 -3.80 -3.48
CA ALA A 96 -19.63 -2.97 -2.29
C ALA A 96 -20.64 -1.83 -2.54
N LEU A 97 -21.51 -1.59 -1.57
CA LEU A 97 -22.50 -0.51 -1.56
C LEU A 97 -22.17 0.46 -0.42
N ILE A 98 -21.84 1.70 -0.77
CA ILE A 98 -21.43 2.75 0.16
C ILE A 98 -22.59 3.73 0.32
N ASP A 99 -23.22 3.79 1.50
CA ASP A 99 -24.27 4.76 1.82
C ASP A 99 -23.65 6.12 2.11
N THR A 100 -23.83 7.10 1.21
CA THR A 100 -23.17 8.40 1.30
C THR A 100 -23.72 9.29 2.42
N ARG A 101 -24.83 8.90 3.07
CA ARG A 101 -25.43 9.66 4.18
C ARG A 101 -24.72 9.41 5.51
N ASN A 102 -24.15 8.21 5.68
CA ASN A 102 -23.56 7.77 6.95
C ASN A 102 -22.20 7.05 6.81
N GLY A 103 -21.73 6.80 5.59
CA GLY A 103 -20.46 6.12 5.30
C GLY A 103 -20.51 4.60 5.50
N ARG A 104 -21.68 4.00 5.75
CA ARG A 104 -21.79 2.55 5.95
C ARG A 104 -21.55 1.82 4.62
N ILE A 105 -20.68 0.80 4.67
CA ILE A 105 -20.34 -0.05 3.53
C ILE A 105 -20.94 -1.44 3.73
N THR A 106 -21.80 -1.85 2.80
CA THR A 106 -22.35 -3.22 2.72
C THR A 106 -21.57 -3.99 1.64
N HIS A 107 -21.07 -5.18 2.00
CA HIS A 107 -20.36 -6.06 1.07
C HIS A 107 -21.27 -7.20 0.63
N LEU A 108 -21.47 -7.32 -0.69
CA LEU A 108 -22.21 -8.40 -1.33
C LEU A 108 -21.23 -9.30 -2.09
N ASN A 109 -20.81 -10.38 -1.43
CA ASN A 109 -19.71 -11.24 -1.91
C ASN A 109 -20.22 -12.58 -2.46
N ASP A 110 -21.52 -12.74 -2.67
CA ASP A 110 -22.13 -14.01 -3.06
C ASP A 110 -21.61 -14.51 -4.41
N ILE A 111 -21.44 -13.62 -5.41
CA ILE A 111 -20.83 -13.96 -6.70
C ILE A 111 -19.37 -14.41 -6.50
N ALA A 112 -18.56 -13.61 -5.81
CA ALA A 112 -17.16 -13.93 -5.51
C ALA A 112 -16.99 -15.29 -4.80
N ASN A 113 -17.85 -15.57 -3.81
CA ASN A 113 -17.80 -16.76 -2.97
C ASN A 113 -18.48 -17.98 -3.61
N LYS A 114 -19.12 -17.83 -4.77
CA LYS A 114 -19.78 -18.95 -5.45
C LYS A 114 -18.73 -19.91 -6.02
N ALA A 115 -18.56 -21.06 -5.38
CA ALA A 115 -17.57 -22.06 -5.77
C ALA A 115 -17.88 -22.75 -7.12
N THR A 116 -19.14 -22.69 -7.57
CA THR A 116 -19.56 -23.28 -8.86
C THR A 116 -19.25 -22.40 -10.07
N LEU A 117 -18.92 -21.11 -9.85
CA LEU A 117 -18.54 -20.20 -10.92
C LEU A 117 -17.02 -20.21 -11.12
N THR A 118 -16.60 -20.22 -12.38
CA THR A 118 -15.23 -20.00 -12.83
C THR A 118 -14.79 -18.55 -12.59
N VAL A 119 -13.50 -18.27 -12.79
CA VAL A 119 -12.96 -16.91 -12.66
C VAL A 119 -13.57 -15.96 -13.70
N ALA A 120 -13.76 -16.43 -14.94
CA ALA A 120 -14.36 -15.62 -16.01
C ALA A 120 -15.83 -15.28 -15.71
N GLU A 121 -16.59 -16.26 -15.19
CA GLU A 121 -18.00 -16.07 -14.86
C GLU A 121 -18.22 -15.03 -13.75
N LYS A 122 -17.25 -14.82 -12.86
CA LYS A 122 -17.36 -13.88 -11.73
C LYS A 122 -17.12 -12.42 -12.09
N ILE A 123 -16.59 -12.15 -13.28
CA ILE A 123 -16.24 -10.78 -13.69
C ILE A 123 -17.53 -9.94 -13.75
N ILE A 124 -17.49 -8.77 -13.11
CA ILE A 124 -18.49 -7.72 -13.28
C ILE A 124 -18.05 -6.89 -14.50
N TYR A 125 -18.87 -6.93 -15.55
CA TYR A 125 -18.60 -6.28 -16.84
C TYR A 125 -19.26 -4.92 -17.01
N ASP A 126 -20.42 -4.72 -16.39
CA ASP A 126 -21.15 -3.45 -16.45
C ASP A 126 -22.23 -3.38 -15.35
N LEU A 127 -22.70 -2.16 -15.05
CA LEU A 127 -23.69 -1.83 -14.04
C LEU A 127 -24.69 -0.80 -14.58
N ASP A 128 -25.99 -1.11 -14.54
CA ASP A 128 -27.06 -0.14 -14.86
C ASP A 128 -28.22 -0.25 -13.87
N ILE A 129 -28.95 0.85 -13.65
CA ILE A 129 -30.04 0.93 -12.68
C ILE A 129 -31.36 1.24 -13.36
N HIS A 130 -32.40 0.48 -13.01
CA HIS A 130 -33.78 0.82 -13.35
C HIS A 130 -34.69 0.70 -12.12
N GLY A 131 -35.26 1.84 -11.73
CA GLY A 131 -36.02 1.95 -10.47
C GLY A 131 -35.16 1.59 -9.27
N ASN A 132 -35.59 0.58 -8.50
CA ASN A 132 -34.92 0.10 -7.29
C ASN A 132 -33.87 -1.00 -7.56
N THR A 133 -33.77 -1.47 -8.81
CA THR A 133 -32.94 -2.62 -9.14
C THR A 133 -31.67 -2.16 -9.85
N LEU A 134 -30.53 -2.56 -9.28
CA LEU A 134 -29.26 -2.58 -9.97
C LEU A 134 -29.17 -3.88 -10.77
N TYR A 135 -28.89 -3.77 -12.06
CA TYR A 135 -28.55 -4.87 -12.94
C TYR A 135 -27.05 -4.93 -13.12
N ILE A 136 -26.50 -6.14 -13.08
CA ILE A 136 -25.07 -6.40 -13.15
C ILE A 136 -24.83 -7.33 -14.33
N ALA A 137 -24.09 -6.87 -15.33
CA ALA A 137 -23.59 -7.73 -16.40
C ALA A 137 -22.43 -8.58 -15.87
N THR A 138 -22.50 -9.90 -16.06
CA THR A 138 -21.52 -10.85 -15.55
C THR A 138 -21.18 -11.92 -16.59
N GLY A 139 -20.08 -12.64 -16.36
CA GLY A 139 -19.71 -13.75 -17.25
C GLY A 139 -20.68 -14.94 -17.23
N PHE A 140 -21.55 -15.07 -16.22
CA PHE A 140 -22.60 -16.10 -16.22
C PHE A 140 -23.96 -15.61 -16.73
N GLY A 141 -24.13 -14.31 -16.99
CA GLY A 141 -25.44 -13.73 -17.30
C GLY A 141 -25.64 -12.37 -16.63
N ILE A 142 -26.88 -12.05 -16.24
CA ILE A 142 -27.22 -10.82 -15.52
C ILE A 142 -27.62 -11.18 -14.09
N ALA A 143 -27.16 -10.41 -13.11
CA ALA A 143 -27.62 -10.51 -11.72
C ALA A 143 -28.30 -9.22 -11.26
N GLU A 144 -29.31 -9.35 -10.41
CA GLU A 144 -29.98 -8.21 -9.79
C GLU A 144 -29.50 -7.95 -8.36
N VAL A 145 -29.49 -6.68 -7.96
CA VAL A 145 -29.39 -6.26 -6.57
C VAL A 145 -30.49 -5.26 -6.27
N LEU A 146 -31.28 -5.56 -5.24
CA LEU A 146 -32.33 -4.69 -4.73
C LEU A 146 -31.73 -3.65 -3.78
N LEU A 147 -31.71 -2.39 -4.21
CA LEU A 147 -30.98 -1.34 -3.51
C LEU A 147 -31.64 -0.90 -2.20
N ASP A 148 -32.94 -1.08 -2.02
CA ASP A 148 -33.62 -0.78 -0.74
C ASP A 148 -33.17 -1.65 0.42
N ILE A 149 -32.88 -2.92 0.15
CA ILE A 149 -32.56 -3.93 1.17
C ILE A 149 -31.12 -4.44 1.12
N ASP A 150 -30.31 -3.96 0.17
CA ASP A 150 -28.94 -4.40 -0.06
C ASP A 150 -28.83 -5.92 -0.20
N ALA A 151 -29.59 -6.52 -1.11
CA ALA A 151 -29.57 -7.97 -1.32
C ALA A 151 -29.69 -8.35 -2.80
N PHE A 152 -29.09 -9.48 -3.17
CA PHE A 152 -29.27 -10.06 -4.49
C PHE A 152 -30.74 -10.43 -4.74
N GLY A 153 -31.21 -10.13 -5.95
CA GLY A 153 -32.51 -10.54 -6.49
C GLY A 153 -32.36 -11.76 -7.40
N ASP A 154 -33.02 -11.71 -8.55
CA ASP A 154 -32.97 -12.78 -9.54
C ASP A 154 -31.64 -12.78 -10.34
N SER A 155 -31.40 -13.86 -11.08
CA SER A 155 -30.31 -13.98 -12.03
C SER A 155 -30.81 -14.55 -13.34
N TYR A 156 -30.40 -13.94 -14.45
CA TYR A 156 -30.84 -14.24 -15.80
C TYR A 156 -29.69 -14.87 -16.57
N PHE A 157 -29.87 -16.13 -16.95
CA PHE A 157 -28.87 -16.92 -17.65
C PHE A 157 -29.24 -17.03 -19.13
N PHE A 158 -28.24 -16.95 -19.99
CA PHE A 158 -28.39 -17.15 -21.42
C PHE A 158 -27.60 -18.38 -21.83
N GLU A 159 -28.24 -19.32 -22.52
CA GLU A 159 -27.57 -20.54 -22.98
C GLU A 159 -27.73 -20.70 -24.48
N GLU A 160 -26.62 -21.00 -25.16
CA GLU A 160 -26.63 -21.44 -26.55
C GLU A 160 -25.89 -22.77 -26.65
N ASP A 161 -26.53 -23.78 -27.24
CA ASP A 161 -26.03 -25.16 -27.34
C ASP A 161 -25.54 -25.77 -26.00
N GLY A 162 -26.14 -25.34 -24.88
CA GLY A 162 -25.81 -25.79 -23.53
C GLY A 162 -24.56 -25.14 -22.93
N ILE A 163 -24.09 -24.03 -23.51
CA ILE A 163 -22.99 -23.21 -23.01
C ILE A 163 -23.55 -21.86 -22.55
N SER A 164 -23.18 -21.44 -21.34
CA SER A 164 -23.53 -20.12 -20.82
C SER A 164 -22.90 -19.02 -21.68
N SER A 165 -23.68 -18.01 -22.04
CA SER A 165 -23.22 -16.83 -22.77
C SER A 165 -22.94 -15.70 -21.79
N GLU A 166 -21.70 -15.19 -21.81
CA GLU A 166 -21.27 -14.04 -21.02
C GLU A 166 -22.05 -12.79 -21.45
N VAL A 167 -22.43 -11.96 -20.49
CA VAL A 167 -23.04 -10.65 -20.76
C VAL A 167 -21.96 -9.60 -20.52
N LEU A 168 -21.52 -8.96 -21.61
CA LEU A 168 -20.38 -8.06 -21.62
C LEU A 168 -20.76 -6.60 -21.39
N ASP A 169 -22.01 -6.24 -21.67
CA ASP A 169 -22.54 -4.88 -21.44
C ASP A 169 -24.07 -4.91 -21.37
N ILE A 170 -24.67 -3.94 -20.69
CA ILE A 170 -26.13 -3.78 -20.61
C ILE A 170 -26.53 -2.33 -20.86
N ALA A 171 -27.74 -2.12 -21.39
CA ALA A 171 -28.28 -0.78 -21.54
C ALA A 171 -29.81 -0.79 -21.41
N ILE A 172 -30.35 0.21 -20.73
CA ILE A 172 -31.80 0.36 -20.58
C ILE A 172 -32.27 1.63 -21.29
N VAL A 173 -33.10 1.47 -22.31
CA VAL A 173 -33.69 2.58 -23.10
C VAL A 173 -35.20 2.57 -22.92
N GLY A 174 -35.72 3.56 -22.19
CA GLY A 174 -37.13 3.59 -21.79
C GLY A 174 -37.49 2.36 -20.97
N ASN A 175 -38.36 1.50 -21.51
CA ASN A 175 -38.80 0.24 -20.89
C ASN A 175 -38.20 -1.02 -21.53
N THR A 176 -37.20 -0.85 -22.40
CA THR A 176 -36.54 -1.96 -23.11
C THR A 176 -35.15 -2.17 -22.53
N PHE A 177 -34.88 -3.40 -22.11
CA PHE A 177 -33.59 -3.85 -21.64
C PHE A 177 -32.81 -4.47 -22.79
N TYR A 178 -31.55 -4.11 -22.94
CA TYR A 178 -30.62 -4.66 -23.92
C TYR A 178 -29.44 -5.32 -23.22
N ALA A 179 -29.06 -6.51 -23.70
CA ALA A 179 -27.92 -7.26 -23.20
C ALA A 179 -26.99 -7.60 -24.37
N ASN A 180 -25.73 -7.15 -24.28
CA ASN A 180 -24.68 -7.54 -25.20
C ASN A 180 -24.10 -8.89 -24.76
N THR A 181 -24.41 -9.93 -25.52
CA THR A 181 -24.05 -11.31 -25.19
C THR A 181 -22.92 -11.82 -26.08
N ASN A 182 -21.89 -12.41 -25.47
CA ASN A 182 -20.74 -12.93 -26.18
C ASN A 182 -21.18 -14.11 -27.09
N ASN A 183 -20.75 -14.07 -28.36
CA ASN A 183 -21.08 -15.01 -29.44
C ASN A 183 -22.55 -15.07 -29.92
N VAL A 184 -23.49 -14.37 -29.26
CA VAL A 184 -24.90 -14.35 -29.65
C VAL A 184 -25.31 -12.98 -30.24
N GLY A 185 -24.68 -11.89 -29.78
CA GLY A 185 -24.96 -10.52 -30.18
C GLY A 185 -25.87 -9.78 -29.20
N ILE A 186 -26.70 -8.86 -29.68
CA ILE A 186 -27.58 -8.05 -28.81
C ILE A 186 -28.94 -8.73 -28.65
N LYS A 187 -29.26 -9.08 -27.40
CA LYS A 187 -30.61 -9.48 -26.98
C LYS A 187 -31.39 -8.27 -26.43
N LYS A 188 -32.70 -8.26 -26.62
CA LYS A 188 -33.61 -7.28 -26.00
C LYS A 188 -34.85 -7.92 -25.38
N ILE A 189 -35.42 -7.26 -24.38
CA ILE A 189 -36.71 -7.62 -23.78
C ILE A 189 -37.39 -6.37 -23.21
N ASN A 190 -38.71 -6.40 -23.06
CA ASN A 190 -39.41 -5.40 -22.25
C ASN A 190 -39.20 -5.75 -20.77
N ILE A 191 -38.82 -4.78 -19.93
CA ILE A 191 -38.52 -5.04 -18.51
C ILE A 191 -39.73 -5.52 -17.69
N ASP A 192 -40.95 -5.25 -18.17
CA ASP A 192 -42.19 -5.74 -17.56
C ASP A 192 -42.52 -7.20 -17.93
N ASP A 193 -41.84 -7.75 -18.95
CA ASP A 193 -41.99 -9.16 -19.34
C ASP A 193 -41.15 -10.06 -18.41
N ASN A 194 -41.43 -11.36 -18.44
CA ASN A 194 -40.69 -12.32 -17.62
C ASN A 194 -39.27 -12.55 -18.16
N MET A 195 -38.29 -11.83 -17.59
CA MET A 195 -36.86 -11.89 -17.93
C MET A 195 -36.19 -13.23 -17.58
N LEU A 196 -36.77 -14.05 -16.70
CA LEU A 196 -36.25 -15.37 -16.32
C LEU A 196 -36.32 -16.40 -17.46
N ILE A 197 -37.17 -16.16 -18.46
CA ILE A 197 -37.36 -17.08 -19.58
C ILE A 197 -36.49 -16.58 -20.74
N ASP A 198 -35.35 -17.24 -21.00
CA ASP A 198 -34.43 -16.87 -22.09
C ASP A 198 -35.16 -16.74 -23.44
N SER A 199 -36.13 -17.61 -23.75
CA SER A 199 -36.89 -17.54 -25.01
C SER A 199 -37.78 -16.30 -25.17
N ASN A 200 -37.98 -15.50 -24.10
CA ASN A 200 -38.65 -14.20 -24.20
C ASN A 200 -37.72 -13.10 -24.71
N TRP A 201 -36.40 -13.30 -24.63
CA TRP A 201 -35.42 -12.37 -25.14
C TRP A 201 -35.29 -12.49 -26.66
N GLN A 202 -35.41 -11.37 -27.35
CA GLN A 202 -35.27 -11.32 -28.80
C GLN A 202 -33.85 -10.91 -29.17
N VAL A 203 -33.15 -11.73 -29.97
CA VAL A 203 -31.91 -11.29 -30.63
C VAL A 203 -32.27 -10.29 -31.75
N ILE A 204 -31.70 -9.09 -31.70
CA ILE A 204 -31.92 -8.04 -32.71
C ILE A 204 -30.74 -7.86 -33.65
N ASN A 205 -29.55 -8.28 -33.24
CA ASN A 205 -28.33 -8.23 -34.04
C ASN A 205 -27.39 -9.35 -33.58
N TYR A 206 -26.80 -10.09 -34.53
CA TYR A 206 -25.93 -11.26 -34.28
C TYR A 206 -24.43 -10.93 -34.43
N GLU A 207 -24.09 -9.66 -34.60
CA GLU A 207 -22.70 -9.21 -34.70
C GLU A 207 -22.11 -9.02 -33.30
N ASN A 208 -20.79 -8.82 -33.22
CA ASN A 208 -20.10 -8.59 -31.96
C ASN A 208 -20.08 -7.11 -31.60
N TRP A 209 -20.38 -6.82 -30.34
CA TRP A 209 -20.39 -5.47 -29.79
C TRP A 209 -19.45 -5.36 -28.60
N LEU A 210 -18.85 -4.19 -28.42
CA LEU A 210 -17.96 -3.88 -27.32
C LEU A 210 -18.66 -3.09 -26.22
N SER A 211 -19.58 -2.20 -26.59
CA SER A 211 -20.35 -1.42 -25.61
C SER A 211 -21.70 -0.96 -26.15
N LEU A 212 -22.67 -0.76 -25.25
CA LEU A 212 -24.02 -0.27 -25.45
C LEU A 212 -24.32 0.82 -24.42
N VAL A 213 -24.90 1.94 -24.85
CA VAL A 213 -25.37 2.99 -23.93
C VAL A 213 -26.70 3.57 -24.38
N ASN A 214 -27.47 4.07 -23.43
CA ASN A 214 -28.60 4.95 -23.71
C ASN A 214 -28.10 6.39 -23.90
N PHE A 215 -28.24 6.93 -25.11
CA PHE A 215 -27.93 8.32 -25.39
C PHE A 215 -29.09 9.01 -26.10
N ASN A 216 -29.72 9.97 -25.42
CA ASN A 216 -30.90 10.71 -25.90
C ASN A 216 -32.08 9.80 -26.29
N ASP A 217 -32.42 8.83 -25.43
CA ASP A 217 -33.49 7.85 -25.65
C ASP A 217 -33.28 6.96 -26.88
N GLN A 218 -32.03 6.82 -27.33
CA GLN A 218 -31.61 5.92 -28.39
C GLN A 218 -30.54 4.96 -27.87
N LEU A 219 -30.62 3.71 -28.34
CA LEU A 219 -29.53 2.77 -28.13
C LEU A 219 -28.38 3.12 -29.08
N VAL A 220 -27.21 3.31 -28.51
CA VAL A 220 -25.96 3.58 -29.23
C VAL A 220 -24.97 2.49 -28.85
N GLY A 221 -24.20 2.00 -29.81
CA GLY A 221 -23.23 0.94 -29.54
C GLY A 221 -21.97 1.03 -30.38
N VAL A 222 -20.92 0.40 -29.87
CA VAL A 222 -19.65 0.23 -30.56
C VAL A 222 -19.47 -1.23 -30.94
N LYS A 223 -19.16 -1.50 -32.20
CA LYS A 223 -18.86 -2.85 -32.69
C LYS A 223 -17.41 -3.25 -32.45
N ASP A 224 -17.10 -4.54 -32.57
CA ASP A 224 -15.72 -5.06 -32.47
C ASP A 224 -14.77 -4.54 -33.56
N ASP A 225 -15.32 -4.07 -34.68
CA ASP A 225 -14.62 -3.33 -35.74
C ASP A 225 -14.39 -1.83 -35.42
N LEU A 226 -14.75 -1.38 -34.21
CA LEU A 226 -14.60 -0.03 -33.68
C LEU A 226 -15.52 1.02 -34.34
N THR A 227 -16.54 0.61 -35.09
CA THR A 227 -17.56 1.52 -35.61
C THR A 227 -18.56 1.92 -34.53
N LEU A 228 -18.88 3.22 -34.47
CA LEU A 228 -19.91 3.78 -33.59
C LEU A 228 -21.24 3.81 -34.35
N ASN A 229 -22.27 3.19 -33.79
CA ASN A 229 -23.55 2.97 -34.45
C ASN A 229 -24.72 3.43 -33.59
N VAL A 230 -25.79 3.90 -34.23
CA VAL A 230 -27.06 4.29 -33.59
C VAL A 230 -28.16 3.37 -34.08
N PHE A 231 -28.99 2.89 -33.16
CA PHE A 231 -30.10 2.00 -33.49
C PHE A 231 -31.38 2.79 -33.79
N THR A 232 -32.06 2.40 -34.87
CA THR A 232 -33.41 2.84 -35.21
C THR A 232 -34.31 1.61 -35.31
N GLY A 233 -35.02 1.30 -34.23
CA GLY A 233 -35.74 0.03 -34.12
C GLY A 233 -34.80 -1.14 -33.88
N ASN A 234 -34.74 -2.09 -34.81
CA ASN A 234 -33.79 -3.23 -34.76
C ASN A 234 -32.61 -3.05 -35.73
N ASP A 235 -32.68 -2.08 -36.64
CA ASP A 235 -31.60 -1.75 -37.56
C ASP A 235 -30.64 -0.74 -36.91
N HIS A 236 -29.41 -0.68 -37.41
CA HIS A 236 -28.41 0.27 -36.95
C HIS A 236 -27.75 0.98 -38.14
N GLU A 237 -27.28 2.20 -37.91
CA GLU A 237 -26.49 2.97 -38.86
C GLU A 237 -25.18 3.44 -38.23
N GLN A 238 -24.08 3.37 -39.00
CA GLN A 238 -22.79 3.88 -38.59
C GLN A 238 -22.80 5.42 -38.60
N VAL A 239 -22.43 6.03 -37.48
CA VAL A 239 -22.33 7.49 -37.32
C VAL A 239 -20.90 7.96 -37.06
N GLY A 240 -19.98 7.05 -36.75
CA GLY A 240 -18.57 7.38 -36.48
C GLY A 240 -17.70 6.15 -36.24
N GLU A 241 -16.49 6.38 -35.71
CA GLU A 241 -15.48 5.36 -35.39
C GLU A 241 -14.69 5.78 -34.14
N VAL A 242 -14.25 4.80 -33.33
CA VAL A 242 -13.58 5.01 -32.04
C VAL A 242 -12.23 4.30 -31.95
N TYR A 243 -11.27 4.71 -32.79
CA TYR A 243 -9.91 4.14 -32.80
C TYR A 243 -9.04 4.56 -31.62
N GLY A 244 -8.01 3.74 -31.35
CA GLY A 244 -6.99 3.97 -30.31
C GLY A 244 -7.12 3.05 -29.10
N GLY A 245 -7.66 1.84 -29.28
CA GLY A 245 -7.93 0.90 -28.20
C GLY A 245 -9.14 1.34 -27.37
N PHE A 246 -10.34 1.12 -27.89
CA PHE A 246 -11.60 1.47 -27.23
C PHE A 246 -11.71 0.89 -25.82
N LEU A 247 -12.27 1.69 -24.90
CA LEU A 247 -12.45 1.33 -23.50
C LEU A 247 -13.92 1.41 -23.09
N SER A 248 -14.57 2.58 -23.28
CA SER A 248 -15.94 2.79 -22.84
C SER A 248 -16.67 3.89 -23.62
N LEU A 249 -18.00 3.85 -23.54
CA LEU A 249 -18.87 4.99 -23.80
C LEU A 249 -19.46 5.45 -22.47
N ASN A 250 -19.35 6.74 -22.16
CA ASN A 250 -19.90 7.34 -20.95
C ASN A 250 -20.87 8.46 -21.30
N VAL A 251 -22.07 8.47 -20.70
CA VAL A 251 -23.11 9.47 -20.98
C VAL A 251 -23.39 10.29 -19.74
N HIS A 252 -23.40 11.62 -19.89
CA HIS A 252 -23.76 12.53 -18.80
C HIS A 252 -24.41 13.80 -19.34
N ASN A 253 -25.57 14.19 -18.82
CA ASN A 253 -26.26 15.46 -19.14
C ASN A 253 -26.34 15.81 -20.64
N GLY A 254 -26.67 14.82 -21.48
CA GLY A 254 -26.87 15.02 -22.92
C GLY A 254 -25.60 15.07 -23.77
N THR A 255 -24.43 14.79 -23.18
CA THR A 255 -23.17 14.52 -23.91
C THR A 255 -22.79 13.05 -23.78
N MET A 256 -22.13 12.54 -24.82
CA MET A 256 -21.54 11.20 -24.82
C MET A 256 -20.03 11.34 -24.99
N THR A 257 -19.26 10.65 -24.15
CA THR A 257 -17.80 10.59 -24.21
C THR A 257 -17.37 9.20 -24.64
N ALA A 258 -16.71 9.08 -25.78
CA ALA A 258 -16.03 7.86 -26.18
C ALA A 258 -14.59 7.90 -25.70
N VAL A 259 -14.19 6.90 -24.91
CA VAL A 259 -12.87 6.81 -24.31
C VAL A 259 -12.10 5.66 -24.96
N THR A 260 -10.89 5.95 -25.37
CA THR A 260 -9.91 4.98 -25.84
C THR A 260 -8.63 5.14 -25.04
N LYS A 261 -7.69 4.19 -25.13
CA LYS A 261 -6.41 4.28 -24.42
C LYS A 261 -5.66 5.56 -24.69
N GLU A 262 -5.83 6.18 -25.85
CA GLU A 262 -5.07 7.34 -26.29
C GLU A 262 -5.89 8.63 -26.35
N VAL A 263 -7.23 8.55 -26.41
CA VAL A 263 -8.09 9.71 -26.67
C VAL A 263 -9.43 9.63 -25.93
N ALA A 264 -9.86 10.75 -25.35
CA ALA A 264 -11.24 10.95 -24.91
C ALA A 264 -11.96 11.94 -25.84
N ARG A 265 -13.09 11.53 -26.44
CA ARG A 265 -13.84 12.30 -27.45
C ARG A 265 -15.26 12.60 -26.99
N CYS A 266 -15.65 13.87 -27.02
CA CYS A 266 -17.01 14.30 -26.73
C CYS A 266 -17.86 14.42 -28.00
N TYR A 267 -19.07 13.86 -27.95
CA TYR A 267 -20.10 13.93 -28.97
C TYR A 267 -21.34 14.64 -28.43
N TYR A 268 -21.92 15.52 -29.26
CA TYR A 268 -23.25 16.09 -29.03
C TYR A 268 -24.36 15.17 -29.56
N THR A 269 -25.61 15.58 -29.35
CA THR A 269 -26.83 14.84 -29.71
C THR A 269 -26.95 14.46 -31.19
N ASN A 270 -26.26 15.16 -32.08
CA ASN A 270 -26.21 14.87 -33.52
C ASN A 270 -25.06 13.94 -33.92
N PHE A 271 -24.36 13.34 -32.95
CA PHE A 271 -23.18 12.48 -33.16
C PHE A 271 -22.03 13.15 -33.91
N THR A 272 -22.04 14.49 -34.03
CA THR A 272 -20.85 15.20 -34.48
C THR A 272 -19.87 15.33 -33.34
N TRP A 273 -18.62 14.94 -33.61
CA TRP A 273 -17.51 15.18 -32.72
C TRP A 273 -17.35 16.68 -32.44
N SER A 274 -17.27 17.05 -31.16
CA SER A 274 -17.08 18.44 -30.75
C SER A 274 -15.64 18.73 -30.34
N PHE A 275 -15.07 17.89 -29.49
CA PHE A 275 -13.78 18.12 -28.85
C PHE A 275 -13.13 16.78 -28.47
N GLU A 276 -11.80 16.73 -28.48
CA GLU A 276 -11.04 15.59 -27.98
C GLU A 276 -9.84 16.02 -27.15
N HIS A 277 -9.50 15.16 -26.19
CA HIS A 277 -8.22 15.17 -25.51
C HIS A 277 -7.40 13.97 -25.96
N ILE A 278 -6.25 14.24 -26.60
CA ILE A 278 -5.27 13.22 -26.99
C ILE A 278 -4.16 13.23 -25.94
N ILE A 279 -3.79 12.05 -25.44
CA ILE A 279 -2.69 11.91 -24.49
C ILE A 279 -1.35 12.23 -25.19
N PRO A 280 -0.53 13.12 -24.63
CA PRO A 280 0.82 13.37 -25.12
C PRO A 280 1.72 12.13 -25.08
N PRO A 281 2.65 11.96 -26.03
CA PRO A 281 3.62 10.86 -25.98
C PRO A 281 4.40 10.81 -24.65
N GLY A 282 4.48 9.63 -24.05
CA GLY A 282 5.21 9.41 -22.79
C GLY A 282 4.38 9.55 -21.51
N GLN A 283 3.10 9.92 -21.62
CA GLN A 283 2.15 9.83 -20.51
C GLN A 283 1.41 8.48 -20.49
N SER A 284 0.76 8.19 -19.37
CA SER A 284 -0.01 6.96 -19.16
C SER A 284 -1.28 6.93 -20.00
N TYR A 285 -1.70 5.74 -20.41
CA TYR A 285 -2.96 5.56 -21.13
C TYR A 285 -4.18 5.90 -20.26
N LEU A 286 -5.27 6.31 -20.90
CA LEU A 286 -6.55 6.49 -20.24
C LEU A 286 -7.14 5.14 -19.82
N THR A 287 -7.96 5.17 -18.79
CA THR A 287 -8.77 4.04 -18.32
C THR A 287 -10.25 4.36 -18.33
N SER A 288 -10.62 5.62 -18.07
CA SER A 288 -12.01 6.09 -18.11
C SER A 288 -12.04 7.60 -18.37
N GLY A 289 -13.22 8.13 -18.66
CA GLY A 289 -13.41 9.55 -18.84
C GLY A 289 -14.84 9.97 -19.11
N VAL A 290 -15.21 11.18 -18.67
CA VAL A 290 -16.56 11.71 -18.78
C VAL A 290 -16.52 13.21 -19.04
N THR A 291 -17.41 13.68 -19.92
CA THR A 291 -17.53 15.12 -20.22
C THR A 291 -18.61 15.75 -19.36
N ILE A 292 -18.27 16.85 -18.66
CA ILE A 292 -19.22 17.66 -17.89
C ILE A 292 -19.02 19.12 -18.29
N GLY A 293 -20.06 19.72 -18.89
CA GLY A 293 -19.97 21.09 -19.41
C GLY A 293 -18.88 21.22 -20.47
N ASN A 294 -17.88 22.05 -20.20
CA ASN A 294 -16.74 22.33 -21.09
C ASN A 294 -15.42 21.66 -20.63
N LYS A 295 -15.51 20.59 -19.83
CA LYS A 295 -14.36 19.82 -19.36
C LYS A 295 -14.53 18.35 -19.67
N ILE A 296 -13.44 17.70 -20.07
CA ILE A 296 -13.31 16.25 -20.00
C ILE A 296 -12.56 15.92 -18.71
N TYR A 297 -13.16 15.06 -17.89
CA TYR A 297 -12.50 14.44 -16.75
C TYR A 297 -11.94 13.10 -17.20
N CYS A 298 -10.68 12.85 -16.92
CA CYS A 298 -9.92 11.71 -17.40
C CYS A 298 -9.33 10.93 -16.22
N GLY A 299 -9.44 9.62 -16.30
CA GLY A 299 -8.72 8.69 -15.45
C GLY A 299 -7.61 8.02 -16.25
N ALA A 300 -6.42 7.89 -15.66
CA ALA A 300 -5.28 7.26 -16.30
C ALA A 300 -4.74 6.06 -15.49
N GLU A 301 -3.99 5.19 -16.17
CA GLU A 301 -3.41 3.98 -15.57
C GLU A 301 -2.43 4.29 -14.42
N ARG A 302 -1.67 5.40 -14.49
CA ARG A 302 -0.68 5.78 -13.45
C ARG A 302 -0.60 7.29 -13.14
N ASP A 303 -1.18 8.14 -13.98
CA ASP A 303 -1.11 9.60 -13.82
C ASP A 303 -2.26 10.18 -13.01
N GLY A 304 -3.22 9.34 -12.59
CA GLY A 304 -4.32 9.73 -11.73
C GLY A 304 -5.52 10.30 -12.46
N PHE A 305 -6.27 11.12 -11.73
CA PHE A 305 -7.49 11.76 -12.15
C PHE A 305 -7.26 13.25 -12.41
N TYR A 306 -7.64 13.72 -13.59
CA TYR A 306 -7.41 15.11 -14.01
C TYR A 306 -8.53 15.61 -14.90
N SER A 307 -8.64 16.93 -15.04
CA SER A 307 -9.56 17.58 -15.99
C SER A 307 -8.81 18.35 -17.06
N VAL A 308 -9.40 18.39 -18.25
CA VAL A 308 -8.90 19.15 -19.41
C VAL A 308 -10.01 20.05 -19.92
N LEU A 309 -9.71 21.35 -20.04
CA LEU A 309 -10.62 22.32 -20.64
C LEU A 309 -10.77 22.07 -22.15
N THR A 310 -11.98 22.21 -22.66
CA THR A 310 -12.30 22.05 -24.08
C THR A 310 -11.86 23.23 -24.96
N GLU A 311 -11.37 24.33 -24.36
CA GLU A 311 -10.94 25.54 -25.08
C GLU A 311 -9.41 25.71 -25.08
N SER A 312 -8.92 26.55 -26.01
CA SER A 312 -7.61 26.61 -26.69
C SER A 312 -6.29 26.54 -25.89
N ASP A 313 -6.29 26.35 -24.58
CA ASP A 313 -5.05 26.27 -23.77
C ASP A 313 -4.75 24.87 -23.20
N HIS A 314 -5.61 23.86 -23.45
CA HIS A 314 -5.43 22.45 -23.01
C HIS A 314 -4.83 22.29 -21.60
N ALA A 315 -5.16 23.19 -20.68
CA ALA A 315 -4.58 23.17 -19.35
C ALA A 315 -5.09 21.91 -18.64
N VAL A 316 -4.16 21.04 -18.27
CA VAL A 316 -4.41 19.84 -17.47
C VAL A 316 -4.44 20.27 -16.01
N ASN A 317 -5.57 20.07 -15.34
CA ASN A 317 -5.71 20.29 -13.90
C ASN A 317 -5.72 18.94 -13.19
N ASN A 318 -4.70 18.65 -12.38
CA ASN A 318 -4.66 17.41 -11.61
C ASN A 318 -5.61 17.51 -10.41
N LEU A 319 -6.52 16.53 -10.31
CA LEU A 319 -7.55 16.44 -9.27
C LEU A 319 -7.37 15.19 -8.39
N THR A 320 -6.24 14.50 -8.54
CA THR A 320 -5.91 13.31 -7.77
C THR A 320 -5.66 13.67 -6.31
N PRO A 321 -6.29 12.98 -5.34
CA PRO A 321 -5.96 13.14 -3.93
C PRO A 321 -4.47 12.88 -3.64
N GLU A 322 -3.92 13.63 -2.69
CA GLU A 322 -2.53 13.49 -2.25
C GLU A 322 -2.25 12.07 -1.71
N GLY A 323 -1.10 11.51 -2.09
CA GLY A 323 -0.69 10.15 -1.74
C GLY A 323 0.61 9.72 -2.43
N PRO A 324 1.09 8.49 -2.16
CA PRO A 324 2.25 7.93 -2.85
C PRO A 324 1.97 7.71 -4.35
N LEU A 325 3.04 7.54 -5.13
CA LEU A 325 2.98 7.33 -6.58
C LEU A 325 2.33 6.00 -6.99
N SER A 326 2.30 5.00 -6.10
CA SER A 326 1.57 3.73 -6.29
C SER A 326 1.24 3.11 -4.92
N ASN A 327 0.28 2.20 -4.90
CA ASN A 327 -0.03 1.39 -3.71
C ASN A 327 0.99 0.29 -3.46
N ASN A 328 1.77 -0.12 -4.47
CA ASN A 328 2.77 -1.17 -4.34
C ASN A 328 4.12 -0.61 -3.85
N VAL A 329 4.17 -0.21 -2.58
CA VAL A 329 5.40 0.28 -1.92
C VAL A 329 6.33 -0.90 -1.64
N PHE A 330 7.57 -0.82 -2.10
CA PHE A 330 8.56 -1.89 -1.92
C PHE A 330 9.43 -1.73 -0.67
N ALA A 331 9.82 -0.49 -0.38
CA ALA A 331 10.61 -0.18 0.81
C ALA A 331 10.27 1.22 1.31
N LEU A 332 10.33 1.39 2.63
CA LEU A 332 10.17 2.68 3.28
C LEU A 332 11.22 2.92 4.37
N LYS A 333 11.52 4.20 4.61
CA LYS A 333 12.44 4.63 5.67
C LYS A 333 11.98 5.94 6.26
N ILE A 334 11.91 6.03 7.59
CA ILE A 334 11.72 7.31 8.28
C ILE A 334 13.10 7.86 8.63
N ASP A 335 13.39 9.06 8.14
CA ASP A 335 14.65 9.74 8.39
C ASP A 335 14.66 10.49 9.73
N SER A 336 15.82 11.03 10.09
CA SER A 336 15.99 11.77 11.35
C SER A 336 15.20 13.09 11.45
N ASN A 337 14.58 13.55 10.35
CA ASN A 337 13.75 14.76 10.28
C ASN A 337 12.25 14.45 10.18
N ASN A 338 11.84 13.22 10.55
CA ASN A 338 10.46 12.73 10.44
C ASN A 338 9.90 12.81 9.01
N GLN A 339 10.75 12.60 8.00
CA GLN A 339 10.30 12.38 6.62
C GLN A 339 10.28 10.89 6.33
N MET A 340 9.16 10.39 5.84
CA MET A 340 9.03 9.02 5.36
C MET A 340 9.31 8.97 3.86
N TRP A 341 10.37 8.28 3.48
CA TRP A 341 10.76 8.02 2.11
C TRP A 341 10.19 6.70 1.64
N THR A 342 9.68 6.64 0.41
CA THR A 342 9.17 5.39 -0.18
C THR A 342 9.64 5.19 -1.63
N VAL A 343 9.84 3.93 -2.00
CA VAL A 343 10.18 3.50 -3.36
C VAL A 343 9.33 2.30 -3.79
N PHE A 344 9.20 2.07 -5.10
CA PHE A 344 8.19 1.17 -5.70
C PHE A 344 8.80 0.06 -6.60
N GLY A 345 10.03 -0.39 -6.35
CA GLY A 345 10.69 -1.48 -7.10
C GLY A 345 10.37 -2.87 -6.54
N GLY A 346 11.25 -3.88 -6.47
CA GLY A 346 12.61 -4.05 -6.99
C GLY A 346 12.96 -5.52 -7.32
N TYR A 347 12.17 -6.51 -6.85
CA TYR A 347 12.23 -7.92 -7.27
C TYR A 347 11.13 -8.78 -6.62
N ASN A 348 10.86 -9.98 -7.17
CA ASN A 348 9.98 -10.98 -6.54
C ASN A 348 10.67 -11.76 -5.40
N SER A 349 9.98 -12.69 -4.75
CA SER A 349 10.52 -13.52 -3.65
C SER A 349 11.80 -14.33 -3.99
N GLU A 350 12.10 -14.49 -5.29
CA GLU A 350 13.31 -15.17 -5.78
C GLU A 350 14.46 -14.21 -6.11
N PHE A 351 14.30 -12.93 -5.76
CA PHE A 351 15.20 -11.84 -6.13
C PHE A 351 15.33 -11.65 -7.64
N ASN A 352 14.23 -11.83 -8.39
CA ASN A 352 14.16 -11.49 -9.81
C ASN A 352 13.55 -10.08 -10.01
N PRO A 353 14.31 -9.10 -10.53
CA PRO A 353 13.80 -7.74 -10.78
C PRO A 353 12.89 -7.65 -12.02
N TYR A 354 12.89 -8.67 -12.89
CA TYR A 354 12.06 -8.73 -14.09
C TYR A 354 10.72 -9.38 -13.74
N LEU A 355 9.76 -8.56 -13.29
CA LEU A 355 8.41 -9.02 -12.96
C LEU A 355 7.72 -9.49 -14.26
N HIS A 356 7.06 -10.65 -14.22
CA HIS A 356 6.68 -11.45 -15.40
C HIS A 356 5.62 -10.85 -16.36
N THR A 357 5.24 -9.58 -16.21
CA THR A 357 4.26 -8.91 -17.10
C THR A 357 4.50 -7.40 -17.32
N ALA A 358 5.29 -6.72 -16.48
CA ALA A 358 5.48 -5.26 -16.53
C ALA A 358 6.94 -4.80 -16.75
N GLY A 359 7.88 -5.74 -16.90
CA GLY A 359 9.30 -5.40 -17.03
C GLY A 359 9.91 -4.91 -15.71
N LEU A 360 10.87 -3.98 -15.80
CA LEU A 360 11.50 -3.37 -14.63
C LEU A 360 10.64 -2.22 -14.13
N SER A 361 10.37 -2.21 -12.82
CA SER A 361 9.67 -1.09 -12.18
C SER A 361 10.41 0.24 -12.41
N ALA A 362 9.66 1.24 -12.88
CA ALA A 362 10.13 2.58 -13.22
C ALA A 362 9.21 3.62 -12.56
N PHE A 363 9.46 3.92 -11.29
CA PHE A 363 8.76 4.93 -10.52
C PHE A 363 9.77 5.94 -9.98
N GLY A 364 9.26 7.15 -9.70
CA GLY A 364 9.98 8.16 -8.95
C GLY A 364 10.18 7.78 -7.48
N ILE A 365 10.68 8.73 -6.70
CA ILE A 365 10.89 8.59 -5.25
C ILE A 365 9.90 9.49 -4.55
N ASN A 366 9.20 8.99 -3.53
CA ASN A 366 8.30 9.79 -2.71
C ASN A 366 8.89 10.13 -1.35
N ARG A 367 8.46 11.28 -0.83
CA ARG A 367 8.71 11.72 0.55
C ARG A 367 7.42 12.27 1.14
N LEU A 368 7.04 11.78 2.32
CA LEU A 368 5.96 12.32 3.15
C LEU A 368 6.56 13.02 4.37
N ASN A 369 6.16 14.25 4.62
CA ASN A 369 6.41 14.91 5.89
C ASN A 369 5.39 14.42 6.92
N LEU A 370 5.81 13.64 7.93
CA LEU A 370 4.89 13.05 8.91
C LEU A 370 4.24 14.09 9.84
N ASN A 371 4.82 15.29 9.96
CA ASN A 371 4.28 16.34 10.81
C ASN A 371 3.20 17.18 10.10
N SER A 372 3.38 17.46 8.80
CA SER A 372 2.43 18.28 8.01
C SER A 372 1.53 17.46 7.10
N SER A 373 1.78 16.16 6.97
CA SER A 373 1.08 15.25 6.03
C SER A 373 1.17 15.68 4.56
N VAL A 374 2.25 16.36 4.19
CA VAL A 374 2.49 16.83 2.81
C VAL A 374 3.37 15.83 2.06
N TRP A 375 2.92 15.41 0.88
CA TRP A 375 3.66 14.56 -0.05
C TRP A 375 4.49 15.38 -1.03
N GLN A 376 5.65 14.86 -1.39
CA GLN A 376 6.50 15.35 -2.47
C GLN A 376 7.07 14.14 -3.24
N SER A 377 7.51 14.37 -4.47
CA SER A 377 8.15 13.33 -5.29
C SER A 377 9.29 13.87 -6.14
N ILE A 378 10.30 13.04 -6.40
CA ILE A 378 11.20 13.20 -7.54
C ILE A 378 10.60 12.37 -8.69
N PRO A 379 10.16 12.98 -9.81
CA PRO A 379 9.64 12.25 -10.96
C PRO A 379 10.66 11.26 -11.54
N TYR A 380 10.18 10.15 -12.11
CA TYR A 380 11.05 9.13 -12.68
C TYR A 380 11.93 9.69 -13.80
N GLU A 381 11.40 10.62 -14.60
CA GLU A 381 12.07 11.24 -15.74
C GLU A 381 13.35 11.96 -15.34
N GLN A 382 13.42 12.48 -14.10
CA GLN A 382 14.62 13.14 -13.58
C GLN A 382 15.70 12.13 -13.18
N ILE A 383 15.30 10.97 -12.67
CA ILE A 383 16.22 9.93 -12.18
C ILE A 383 16.43 8.79 -13.17
N ALA A 384 15.80 8.84 -14.34
CA ALA A 384 15.94 7.84 -15.38
C ALA A 384 17.42 7.67 -15.81
N PRO A 385 17.89 6.45 -16.09
CA PRO A 385 17.13 5.20 -16.17
C PRO A 385 17.12 4.37 -14.86
N PHE A 386 17.19 4.99 -13.67
CA PHE A 386 17.30 4.28 -12.39
C PHE A 386 15.99 3.57 -12.00
N ARG A 387 15.94 2.26 -12.17
CA ARG A 387 14.77 1.37 -12.05
C ARG A 387 14.94 0.35 -10.92
N ALA A 388 13.90 -0.43 -10.65
CA ALA A 388 13.93 -1.57 -9.73
C ALA A 388 14.54 -1.25 -8.35
N THR A 389 14.11 -0.14 -7.75
CA THR A 389 14.56 0.34 -6.43
C THR A 389 14.17 -0.63 -5.31
N SER A 390 15.10 -0.96 -4.40
CA SER A 390 14.93 -2.10 -3.48
C SER A 390 15.17 -1.81 -1.99
N HIS A 391 15.84 -0.71 -1.64
CA HIS A 391 16.17 -0.40 -0.25
C HIS A 391 16.44 1.09 -0.08
N ILE A 392 16.16 1.63 1.11
CA ILE A 392 16.40 3.03 1.48
C ILE A 392 17.12 3.06 2.83
N GLU A 393 18.18 3.83 2.95
CA GLU A 393 18.86 4.06 4.23
C GLU A 393 19.40 5.50 4.33
N GLU A 394 19.30 6.11 5.51
CA GLU A 394 19.85 7.44 5.79
C GLU A 394 21.30 7.31 6.27
N HIS A 395 22.20 8.12 5.71
CA HIS A 395 23.57 8.16 6.17
C HIS A 395 23.64 8.81 7.57
N PRO A 396 24.25 8.16 8.59
CA PRO A 396 24.12 8.59 9.99
C PRO A 396 24.72 9.97 10.27
N LEU A 397 25.77 10.35 9.55
CA LEU A 397 26.46 11.64 9.72
C LEU A 397 25.94 12.74 8.78
N THR A 398 25.97 12.53 7.46
CA THR A 398 25.62 13.56 6.47
C THR A 398 24.13 13.74 6.24
N LYS A 399 23.30 12.77 6.66
CA LYS A 399 21.85 12.73 6.42
C LYS A 399 21.45 12.62 4.94
N ASP A 400 22.40 12.25 4.09
CA ASP A 400 22.11 11.88 2.70
C ASP A 400 21.31 10.58 2.67
N ILE A 401 20.39 10.46 1.71
CA ILE A 401 19.56 9.26 1.52
C ILE A 401 20.20 8.37 0.47
N TYR A 402 20.35 7.09 0.78
CA TYR A 402 20.87 6.09 -0.14
C TYR A 402 19.75 5.15 -0.57
N ILE A 403 19.60 4.97 -1.89
CA ILE A 403 18.59 4.09 -2.48
C ILE A 403 19.28 3.03 -3.33
N SER A 404 19.09 1.76 -2.98
CA SER A 404 19.55 0.65 -3.82
C SER A 404 18.62 0.40 -4.99
N SER A 405 19.20 -0.09 -6.06
CA SER A 405 18.50 -0.66 -7.21
C SER A 405 19.01 -2.09 -7.45
N PHE A 406 18.06 -2.97 -7.76
CA PHE A 406 18.34 -4.33 -8.19
C PHE A 406 18.52 -4.46 -9.72
N HIS A 407 18.83 -3.34 -10.38
CA HIS A 407 19.21 -3.32 -11.79
C HIS A 407 20.29 -2.27 -12.14
N ASP A 408 20.26 -1.08 -11.53
CA ASP A 408 21.04 0.09 -11.97
C ASP A 408 22.13 0.57 -10.98
N GLY A 409 22.20 0.01 -9.76
CA GLY A 409 23.27 0.30 -8.80
C GLY A 409 22.79 0.95 -7.50
N LEU A 410 23.52 1.94 -7.01
CA LEU A 410 23.24 2.62 -5.73
C LEU A 410 23.16 4.13 -5.95
N MET A 411 22.02 4.75 -5.63
CA MET A 411 21.86 6.20 -5.68
C MET A 411 22.13 6.81 -4.31
N LYS A 412 22.85 7.93 -4.29
CA LYS A 412 22.97 8.83 -3.14
C LYS A 412 22.25 10.13 -3.49
N ILE A 413 21.34 10.56 -2.62
CA ILE A 413 20.57 11.79 -2.73
C ILE A 413 20.95 12.70 -1.57
N THR A 414 21.34 13.93 -1.89
CA THR A 414 21.44 15.02 -0.93
C THR A 414 20.15 15.82 -1.03
N PRO A 415 19.20 15.64 -0.09
CA PRO A 415 17.88 16.21 -0.20
C PRO A 415 17.91 17.73 -0.06
N ASP A 416 17.17 18.42 -0.91
CA ASP A 416 16.85 19.82 -0.65
C ASP A 416 15.78 19.94 0.45
N ALA A 417 15.92 20.96 1.29
CA ALA A 417 15.09 21.15 2.47
C ALA A 417 13.67 21.64 2.14
N ASN A 418 13.49 22.34 1.01
CA ASN A 418 12.22 22.98 0.65
C ASN A 418 11.53 22.26 -0.51
N ASN A 419 12.29 21.89 -1.54
CA ASN A 419 11.74 21.32 -2.76
C ASN A 419 12.48 20.02 -3.12
N LEU A 420 11.82 18.89 -2.93
CA LEU A 420 12.43 17.59 -3.19
C LEU A 420 12.95 17.44 -4.63
N GLU A 421 12.31 18.06 -5.63
CA GLU A 421 12.74 18.03 -7.04
C GLU A 421 14.05 18.79 -7.30
N GLU A 422 14.46 19.69 -6.40
CA GLU A 422 15.73 20.42 -6.49
C GLU A 422 16.87 19.68 -5.78
N SER A 423 16.62 18.48 -5.23
CA SER A 423 17.65 17.64 -4.63
C SER A 423 18.73 17.28 -5.64
N THR A 424 19.94 17.01 -5.16
CA THR A 424 21.03 16.54 -6.03
C THR A 424 21.30 15.06 -5.77
N TRP A 425 21.73 14.33 -6.81
CA TRP A 425 22.03 12.91 -6.66
C TRP A 425 23.21 12.45 -7.52
N ILE A 426 23.80 11.34 -7.11
CA ILE A 426 24.79 10.56 -7.86
C ILE A 426 24.37 9.10 -7.85
N VAL A 427 24.47 8.45 -9.01
CA VAL A 427 24.29 6.99 -9.14
C VAL A 427 25.66 6.33 -9.23
N TYR A 428 25.97 5.48 -8.24
CA TYR A 428 27.15 4.63 -8.22
C TYR A 428 26.87 3.31 -8.94
N ASN A 429 27.74 2.99 -9.90
CA ASN A 429 27.64 1.78 -10.71
C ASN A 429 29.04 1.25 -11.08
N HIS A 430 29.09 0.20 -11.91
CA HIS A 430 30.35 -0.42 -12.34
C HIS A 430 31.27 0.50 -13.17
N GLN A 431 30.75 1.60 -13.71
CA GLN A 431 31.52 2.51 -14.56
C GLN A 431 32.25 3.58 -13.74
N ASN A 432 31.76 3.93 -12.54
CA ASN A 432 32.27 5.06 -11.76
C ASN A 432 32.76 4.70 -10.34
N THR A 433 32.79 3.42 -9.96
CA THR A 433 33.25 2.97 -8.63
C THR A 433 34.59 2.22 -8.65
N GLY A 434 35.20 2.01 -9.82
CA GLY A 434 36.51 1.37 -9.98
C GLY A 434 36.49 -0.15 -9.72
N SER A 435 37.67 -0.78 -9.73
CA SER A 435 37.84 -2.25 -9.69
C SER A 435 37.46 -2.93 -8.37
N ASP A 436 37.39 -2.16 -7.29
CA ASP A 436 36.96 -2.63 -5.97
C ASP A 436 35.54 -2.16 -5.61
N GLY A 437 34.90 -1.42 -6.50
CA GLY A 437 33.54 -0.91 -6.40
C GLY A 437 32.48 -1.88 -6.87
N ILE A 438 31.34 -1.34 -7.30
CA ILE A 438 30.17 -2.06 -7.80
C ILE A 438 30.52 -2.84 -9.06
N GLU A 439 30.01 -4.07 -9.17
CA GLU A 439 30.18 -4.92 -10.35
C GLU A 439 28.83 -5.12 -11.05
N ALA A 440 28.88 -5.34 -12.36
CA ALA A 440 27.72 -5.69 -13.17
C ALA A 440 27.78 -7.15 -13.61
N TYR A 441 26.62 -7.75 -13.81
CA TYR A 441 26.46 -9.11 -14.32
C TYR A 441 25.74 -9.07 -15.67
N GLU A 442 26.26 -9.78 -16.67
CA GLU A 442 25.60 -9.97 -17.97
C GLU A 442 24.87 -11.32 -17.94
N GLN A 443 23.53 -11.28 -18.02
CA GLN A 443 22.71 -12.49 -18.00
C GLN A 443 22.97 -13.37 -19.22
N THR A 444 23.19 -12.73 -20.37
CA THR A 444 23.62 -13.35 -21.60
C THR A 444 25.07 -12.92 -21.85
N ALA A 445 25.99 -13.88 -21.84
CA ALA A 445 27.41 -13.59 -21.96
C ALA A 445 27.72 -12.84 -23.26
N GLY A 446 28.32 -11.65 -23.15
CA GLY A 446 28.68 -10.81 -24.30
C GLY A 446 27.56 -9.93 -24.83
N ASP A 447 26.42 -9.87 -24.14
CA ASP A 447 25.29 -8.99 -24.45
C ASP A 447 25.19 -7.87 -23.41
N PRO A 448 25.62 -6.63 -23.74
CA PRO A 448 25.54 -5.48 -22.86
C PRO A 448 24.11 -5.09 -22.46
N ASP A 449 23.10 -5.42 -23.28
CA ASP A 449 21.70 -5.09 -23.00
C ASP A 449 21.11 -6.02 -21.94
N SER A 450 21.72 -7.18 -21.72
CA SER A 450 21.37 -8.13 -20.66
C SER A 450 21.93 -7.76 -19.28
N ARG A 451 22.68 -6.65 -19.20
CA ARG A 451 23.41 -6.23 -18.00
C ARG A 451 22.46 -5.87 -16.86
N THR A 452 22.84 -6.29 -15.65
CA THR A 452 22.13 -5.98 -14.40
C THR A 452 23.12 -5.75 -13.27
N ILE A 453 22.81 -4.81 -12.38
CA ILE A 453 23.57 -4.49 -11.17
C ILE A 453 22.63 -4.71 -9.98
N ARG A 454 22.87 -5.76 -9.19
CA ARG A 454 21.95 -6.20 -8.14
C ARG A 454 22.44 -5.75 -6.77
N ILE A 455 22.06 -4.56 -6.32
CA ILE A 455 22.48 -4.01 -5.02
C ILE A 455 21.37 -4.18 -3.98
N ASN A 456 21.75 -4.57 -2.76
CA ASN A 456 20.95 -4.37 -1.56
C ASN A 456 21.78 -3.70 -0.45
N GLY A 457 21.13 -2.85 0.35
CA GLY A 457 21.76 -1.96 1.33
C GLY A 457 21.71 -0.49 0.90
N PRO A 458 22.56 0.40 1.42
CA PRO A 458 23.60 0.13 2.41
C PRO A 458 23.03 -0.09 3.82
N ALA A 459 23.81 -0.75 4.67
CA ALA A 459 23.75 -0.53 6.11
C ALA A 459 24.98 0.24 6.55
N PHE A 460 24.81 1.22 7.44
CA PHE A 460 25.89 2.08 7.91
C PHE A 460 26.36 1.69 9.31
N GLU A 461 27.67 1.68 9.50
CA GLU A 461 28.27 1.77 10.83
C GLU A 461 28.13 3.21 11.37
N PRO A 462 28.16 3.44 12.70
CA PRO A 462 28.01 4.78 13.29
C PRO A 462 29.02 5.83 12.78
N ASN A 463 30.19 5.37 12.30
CA ASN A 463 31.23 6.22 11.72
C ASN A 463 30.96 6.64 10.25
N GLY A 464 29.85 6.24 9.65
CA GLY A 464 29.50 6.52 8.25
C GLY A 464 30.04 5.51 7.23
N LYS A 465 30.72 4.43 7.66
CA LYS A 465 31.15 3.36 6.76
C LYS A 465 29.95 2.54 6.30
N GLY A 466 29.64 2.60 5.01
CA GLY A 466 28.53 1.85 4.41
C GLY A 466 28.93 0.44 4.00
N TRP A 467 28.00 -0.51 4.08
CA TRP A 467 28.13 -1.88 3.63
C TRP A 467 26.98 -2.25 2.71
N ILE A 468 27.27 -2.85 1.54
CA ILE A 468 26.28 -3.35 0.59
C ILE A 468 26.59 -4.78 0.18
N THR A 469 25.57 -5.46 -0.30
CA THR A 469 25.69 -6.70 -1.07
C THR A 469 25.52 -6.40 -2.56
N ASN A 470 26.36 -7.02 -3.39
CA ASN A 470 26.28 -6.96 -4.85
C ASN A 470 26.08 -8.39 -5.37
N GLY A 471 24.83 -8.70 -5.71
CA GLY A 471 24.42 -10.02 -6.18
C GLY A 471 25.00 -10.34 -7.56
N TYR A 472 25.24 -11.63 -7.81
CA TYR A 472 25.79 -12.16 -9.07
C TYR A 472 27.20 -11.67 -9.47
N ALA A 473 27.84 -10.82 -8.67
CA ALA A 473 29.23 -10.44 -8.85
C ALA A 473 30.25 -11.43 -8.25
N ASN A 474 31.52 -11.21 -8.60
CA ASN A 474 32.64 -11.98 -8.05
C ASN A 474 32.98 -11.54 -6.62
N LYS A 475 32.91 -10.24 -6.31
CA LYS A 475 33.15 -9.70 -4.98
C LYS A 475 31.86 -9.14 -4.38
N THR A 476 31.06 -10.03 -3.79
CA THR A 476 29.72 -9.71 -3.30
C THR A 476 29.66 -8.66 -2.21
N MET A 477 30.46 -8.78 -1.15
CA MET A 477 30.41 -7.83 -0.03
C MET A 477 31.27 -6.63 -0.36
N LYS A 478 30.71 -5.43 -0.23
CA LYS A 478 31.43 -4.18 -0.52
C LYS A 478 31.22 -3.19 0.61
N THR A 479 32.23 -2.37 0.86
CA THR A 479 32.16 -1.26 1.79
C THR A 479 32.66 0.02 1.14
N PHE A 480 32.11 1.15 1.58
CA PHE A 480 32.50 2.46 1.08
C PHE A 480 32.51 3.53 2.18
N THR A 481 33.41 4.49 2.00
CA THR A 481 33.49 5.74 2.78
C THR A 481 34.03 6.82 1.84
N ASP A 482 33.36 7.96 1.70
CA ASP A 482 33.80 9.08 0.82
C ASP A 482 34.23 8.64 -0.60
N ASN A 483 33.39 7.85 -1.27
CA ASN A 483 33.64 7.27 -2.60
C ASN A 483 34.85 6.30 -2.69
N GLN A 484 35.48 5.94 -1.57
CA GLN A 484 36.52 4.92 -1.53
C GLN A 484 35.90 3.56 -1.29
N TRP A 485 36.08 2.64 -2.24
CA TRP A 485 35.48 1.32 -2.22
C TRP A 485 36.48 0.24 -1.81
N ARG A 486 35.99 -0.75 -1.07
CA ARG A 486 36.68 -2.04 -0.84
C ARG A 486 35.69 -3.16 -1.01
N SER A 487 36.16 -4.31 -1.46
CA SER A 487 35.30 -5.47 -1.73
C SER A 487 35.93 -6.78 -1.29
N TYR A 488 35.06 -7.74 -0.96
CA TYR A 488 35.43 -9.02 -0.40
C TYR A 488 34.73 -10.14 -1.18
N ASN A 489 35.51 -11.11 -1.63
CA ASN A 489 34.96 -12.32 -2.25
C ASN A 489 34.53 -13.30 -1.15
N ILE A 490 33.21 -13.45 -0.99
CA ILE A 490 32.60 -14.45 -0.11
C ILE A 490 31.97 -15.62 -0.90
N THR A 491 31.97 -15.54 -2.24
CA THR A 491 31.26 -16.50 -3.11
C THR A 491 31.87 -17.89 -3.10
N ASN A 492 33.17 -18.03 -2.82
CA ASN A 492 33.85 -19.32 -2.76
C ASN A 492 33.35 -20.24 -1.63
N GLN A 493 32.60 -19.72 -0.67
CA GLN A 493 32.02 -20.47 0.45
C GLN A 493 30.50 -20.67 0.30
N ILE A 494 29.93 -20.25 -0.82
CA ILE A 494 28.51 -20.40 -1.14
C ILE A 494 28.36 -21.69 -1.95
N SER A 495 27.64 -22.66 -1.39
CA SER A 495 27.50 -24.00 -1.95
C SER A 495 26.68 -24.06 -3.24
N ASN A 496 25.83 -23.05 -3.51
CA ASN A 496 24.96 -23.02 -4.68
C ASN A 496 25.37 -21.89 -5.65
N SER A 497 25.76 -22.26 -6.87
CA SER A 497 26.17 -21.32 -7.92
C SER A 497 25.01 -20.74 -8.74
N GLN A 498 23.78 -21.26 -8.57
CA GLN A 498 22.64 -20.92 -9.43
C GLN A 498 21.92 -19.62 -9.04
N ASN A 499 21.95 -19.23 -7.76
CA ASN A 499 21.39 -17.95 -7.32
C ASN A 499 22.33 -17.28 -6.30
N LYS A 500 22.87 -16.12 -6.69
CA LYS A 500 23.76 -15.28 -5.88
C LYS A 500 23.08 -13.97 -5.48
N ALA A 501 21.81 -14.05 -5.07
CA ALA A 501 21.10 -12.94 -4.46
C ALA A 501 21.25 -12.94 -2.93
N PHE A 502 21.35 -11.74 -2.37
CA PHE A 502 21.59 -11.52 -0.95
C PHE A 502 20.62 -10.45 -0.44
N THR A 503 20.22 -10.57 0.82
CA THR A 503 19.51 -9.49 1.51
C THR A 503 20.41 -8.27 1.69
N ALA A 504 19.83 -7.13 2.10
CA ALA A 504 20.63 -6.05 2.66
C ALA A 504 21.40 -6.56 3.89
N PRO A 505 22.64 -6.12 4.12
CA PRO A 505 23.36 -6.46 5.34
C PRO A 505 22.70 -5.79 6.54
N VAL A 506 22.75 -6.45 7.70
CA VAL A 506 22.48 -5.82 9.01
C VAL A 506 23.72 -5.94 9.89
N ILE A 507 24.00 -4.90 10.68
CA ILE A 507 25.26 -4.78 11.44
C ILE A 507 24.96 -4.91 12.92
N ASP A 508 25.60 -5.86 13.60
CA ASP A 508 25.43 -6.04 15.05
C ASP A 508 26.28 -5.06 15.86
N LYS A 509 26.08 -5.05 17.18
CA LYS A 509 26.82 -4.16 18.10
C LYS A 509 28.33 -4.44 18.13
N ASN A 510 28.77 -5.59 17.61
CA ASN A 510 30.18 -5.98 17.49
C ASN A 510 30.77 -5.61 16.11
N GLY A 511 29.99 -5.00 15.21
CA GLY A 511 30.41 -4.64 13.86
C GLY A 511 30.45 -5.82 12.88
N VAL A 512 29.84 -6.97 13.22
CA VAL A 512 29.70 -8.11 12.31
C VAL A 512 28.51 -7.87 11.39
N LYS A 513 28.70 -8.16 10.11
CA LYS A 513 27.71 -7.99 9.05
C LYS A 513 26.98 -9.30 8.83
N TRP A 514 25.66 -9.30 8.95
CA TRP A 514 24.81 -10.46 8.75
C TRP A 514 24.04 -10.33 7.44
N VAL A 515 24.06 -11.37 6.61
CA VAL A 515 23.41 -11.38 5.29
C VAL A 515 22.67 -12.72 5.07
N GLY A 516 21.45 -12.64 4.53
CA GLY A 516 20.68 -13.79 4.07
C GLY A 516 20.87 -14.02 2.58
N THR A 517 20.49 -15.21 2.11
CA THR A 517 20.55 -15.60 0.69
C THR A 517 19.31 -16.39 0.28
N TYR A 518 19.02 -16.43 -1.02
CA TYR A 518 17.88 -17.21 -1.53
C TYR A 518 18.11 -18.73 -1.43
N LEU A 519 19.33 -19.26 -1.57
CA LEU A 519 19.55 -20.72 -1.62
C LEU A 519 20.72 -21.25 -0.79
N SER A 520 21.36 -20.42 0.03
CA SER A 520 22.60 -20.79 0.75
C SER A 520 22.59 -20.45 2.24
N GLY A 521 21.42 -20.15 2.81
CA GLY A 521 21.26 -19.82 4.23
C GLY A 521 21.67 -18.38 4.55
N ALA A 522 22.21 -18.17 5.74
CA ALA A 522 22.69 -16.88 6.23
C ALA A 522 24.17 -16.93 6.61
N PHE A 523 24.84 -15.79 6.54
CA PHE A 523 26.27 -15.67 6.81
C PHE A 523 26.55 -14.49 7.75
N ALA A 524 27.51 -14.66 8.65
CA ALA A 524 28.10 -13.61 9.47
C ALA A 524 29.51 -13.28 8.96
N PHE A 525 29.79 -12.01 8.68
CA PHE A 525 31.03 -11.50 8.11
C PHE A 525 31.68 -10.45 9.02
N GLY A 526 32.95 -10.68 9.35
CA GLY A 526 33.82 -9.76 10.06
C GLY A 526 34.97 -9.31 9.18
N GLU A 527 35.37 -8.04 9.31
CA GLU A 527 36.49 -7.47 8.53
C GLU A 527 37.84 -7.66 9.24
N ASN A 528 37.87 -7.62 10.58
CA ASN A 528 39.10 -7.63 11.39
C ASN A 528 38.95 -8.59 12.59
N PRO A 529 39.41 -9.85 12.50
CA PRO A 529 39.99 -10.49 11.32
C PRO A 529 38.94 -10.72 10.23
N GLN A 530 39.40 -10.80 8.97
CA GLN A 530 38.51 -11.17 7.86
C GLN A 530 38.03 -12.60 8.06
N LYS A 531 36.75 -12.76 8.38
CA LYS A 531 36.16 -14.05 8.77
C LYS A 531 34.72 -14.13 8.29
N LEU A 532 34.35 -15.29 7.74
CA LEU A 532 32.99 -15.62 7.33
C LEU A 532 32.55 -16.90 8.05
N ILE A 533 31.35 -16.89 8.63
CA ILE A 533 30.74 -18.06 9.28
C ILE A 533 29.36 -18.29 8.66
N ASN A 534 29.10 -19.51 8.19
CA ASN A 534 27.76 -19.94 7.78
C ASN A 534 26.93 -20.29 9.03
N ILE A 535 25.69 -19.81 9.09
CA ILE A 535 24.79 -20.06 10.20
C ILE A 535 24.21 -21.47 10.09
N SER A 536 24.44 -22.28 11.12
CA SER A 536 23.97 -23.66 11.19
C SER A 536 22.56 -23.75 11.80
N ASN A 537 21.84 -24.84 11.52
CA ASN A 537 20.51 -25.16 12.07
C ASN A 537 19.36 -24.22 11.62
N LEU A 538 19.43 -23.72 10.39
CA LEU A 538 18.31 -23.05 9.72
C LEU A 538 17.33 -24.08 9.15
N PRO A 539 16.00 -23.90 9.27
CA PRO A 539 15.00 -24.84 8.76
C PRO A 539 14.80 -24.74 7.24
N SER A 540 15.38 -23.73 6.61
CA SER A 540 15.46 -23.55 5.15
C SER A 540 16.75 -22.82 4.78
N SER A 541 17.26 -23.06 3.58
CA SER A 541 18.37 -22.29 2.99
C SER A 541 17.90 -20.98 2.33
N VAL A 542 16.60 -20.76 2.23
CA VAL A 542 15.98 -19.52 1.74
C VAL A 542 15.76 -18.59 2.93
N VAL A 543 16.50 -17.48 2.98
CA VAL A 543 16.43 -16.47 4.04
C VAL A 543 15.95 -15.15 3.46
N HIS A 544 14.81 -14.64 3.95
CA HIS A 544 14.21 -13.39 3.50
C HIS A 544 14.51 -12.23 4.45
N ALA A 545 14.55 -12.48 5.77
CA ALA A 545 14.67 -11.44 6.78
C ALA A 545 15.76 -11.76 7.81
N ILE A 546 16.50 -10.72 8.19
CA ILE A 546 17.39 -10.74 9.35
C ILE A 546 17.18 -9.45 10.13
N ALA A 547 16.97 -9.55 11.44
CA ALA A 547 16.88 -8.42 12.34
C ALA A 547 17.76 -8.62 13.57
N ILE A 548 18.26 -7.53 14.13
CA ILE A 548 19.09 -7.54 15.34
C ILE A 548 18.31 -6.83 16.43
N ASP A 549 18.15 -7.50 17.56
CA ASP A 549 17.38 -6.96 18.68
C ASP A 549 18.27 -6.20 19.67
N TYR A 550 17.67 -5.53 20.66
CA TYR A 550 18.42 -4.73 21.63
C TYR A 550 19.28 -5.58 22.58
N ARG A 551 19.06 -6.90 22.65
CA ARG A 551 19.92 -7.86 23.36
C ARG A 551 21.06 -8.38 22.48
N ASN A 552 21.27 -7.79 21.31
CA ASN A 552 22.25 -8.19 20.31
C ASN A 552 22.02 -9.64 19.80
N GLN A 553 20.78 -10.12 19.86
CA GLN A 553 20.41 -11.41 19.27
C GLN A 553 20.00 -11.21 17.82
N VAL A 554 20.35 -12.18 16.98
CA VAL A 554 20.03 -12.13 15.54
C VAL A 554 18.83 -13.03 15.28
N TRP A 555 17.74 -12.43 14.82
CA TRP A 555 16.49 -13.08 14.44
C TRP A 555 16.48 -13.30 12.93
N ILE A 556 16.30 -14.54 12.50
CA ILE A 556 16.42 -14.97 11.10
C ILE A 556 15.07 -15.56 10.66
N GLY A 557 14.46 -14.92 9.68
CA GLY A 557 13.25 -15.38 9.01
C GLY A 557 13.58 -16.16 7.75
N THR A 558 13.05 -17.38 7.65
CA THR A 558 13.27 -18.28 6.51
C THR A 558 11.94 -18.71 5.89
N ASN A 559 12.00 -19.37 4.74
CA ASN A 559 10.79 -19.90 4.07
C ASN A 559 10.06 -20.98 4.90
N ASN A 560 10.71 -21.60 5.90
CA ASN A 560 10.15 -22.67 6.73
C ASN A 560 10.17 -22.36 8.23
N GLY A 561 10.21 -21.08 8.61
CA GLY A 561 10.07 -20.62 9.99
C GLY A 561 11.19 -19.71 10.47
N LEU A 562 11.17 -19.44 11.77
CA LEU A 562 12.04 -18.47 12.43
C LEU A 562 13.12 -19.16 13.29
N ARG A 563 14.31 -18.54 13.35
CA ARG A 563 15.41 -18.95 14.23
C ARG A 563 16.10 -17.76 14.88
N VAL A 564 16.75 -18.00 16.02
CA VAL A 564 17.50 -16.97 16.77
C VAL A 564 18.94 -17.43 17.00
N VAL A 565 19.91 -16.55 16.76
CA VAL A 565 21.30 -16.72 17.21
C VAL A 565 21.51 -15.80 18.42
N SER A 566 21.51 -16.38 19.62
CA SER A 566 21.68 -15.60 20.86
C SER A 566 23.15 -15.36 21.23
N SER A 567 24.07 -16.20 20.77
CA SER A 567 25.50 -16.13 21.13
C SER A 567 26.32 -15.44 20.05
N VAL A 568 25.95 -14.22 19.69
CA VAL A 568 26.61 -13.42 18.64
C VAL A 568 28.08 -13.15 18.97
N ASP A 569 28.42 -13.00 20.26
CA ASP A 569 29.80 -12.78 20.73
C ASP A 569 30.75 -13.96 20.42
N ASN A 570 30.21 -15.16 20.15
CA ASN A 570 31.01 -16.30 19.73
C ASN A 570 31.64 -16.10 18.35
N PHE A 571 31.23 -15.11 17.57
CA PHE A 571 31.83 -14.80 16.27
C PHE A 571 33.35 -14.60 16.38
N SER A 572 33.82 -13.89 17.41
CA SER A 572 35.25 -13.55 17.57
C SER A 572 36.12 -14.78 17.82
N ASN A 573 35.67 -15.71 18.66
CA ASN A 573 36.49 -16.82 19.18
C ASN A 573 36.09 -18.20 18.65
N GLY A 574 34.86 -18.39 18.17
CA GLY A 574 34.30 -19.65 17.70
C GLY A 574 34.29 -19.78 16.17
N ASN A 575 34.20 -21.01 15.66
CA ASN A 575 34.09 -21.26 14.21
C ASN A 575 32.67 -21.60 13.75
N THR A 576 31.71 -21.60 14.68
CA THR A 576 30.32 -21.98 14.42
C THR A 576 29.38 -21.02 15.14
N LEU A 577 28.27 -20.71 14.48
CA LEU A 577 27.14 -19.98 15.03
C LEU A 577 25.89 -20.82 14.75
N ASN A 578 25.25 -21.28 15.83
CA ASN A 578 24.08 -22.15 15.75
C ASN A 578 22.83 -21.34 16.01
N ALA A 579 21.88 -21.39 15.07
CA ALA A 579 20.56 -20.84 15.27
C ALA A 579 19.69 -21.82 16.08
N GLN A 580 18.79 -21.31 16.90
CA GLN A 580 17.88 -22.10 17.74
C GLN A 580 16.42 -21.75 17.43
N PRO A 581 15.48 -22.71 17.51
CA PRO A 581 14.07 -22.39 17.46
C PRO A 581 13.63 -21.64 18.72
N VAL A 582 12.59 -20.82 18.60
CA VAL A 582 11.82 -20.36 19.76
C VAL A 582 10.73 -21.39 20.00
N ILE A 583 10.65 -21.91 21.23
CA ILE A 583 9.64 -22.91 21.61
C ILE A 583 8.52 -22.20 22.37
N ILE A 584 7.30 -22.35 21.86
CA ILE A 584 6.07 -21.86 22.48
C ILE A 584 5.25 -23.03 23.02
N ILE A 585 4.37 -22.75 23.98
CA ILE A 585 3.37 -23.72 24.46
C ILE A 585 2.03 -23.34 23.84
N ASP A 586 1.56 -24.17 22.92
CA ASP A 586 0.26 -24.02 22.28
C ASP A 586 -0.62 -25.22 22.61
N GLU A 587 -1.81 -24.96 23.17
CA GLU A 587 -2.72 -25.98 23.72
C GLU A 587 -2.05 -27.02 24.64
N GLY A 588 -1.02 -26.61 25.39
CA GLY A 588 -0.26 -27.47 26.29
C GLY A 588 0.84 -28.32 25.61
N LEU A 589 1.08 -28.13 24.31
CA LEU A 589 2.13 -28.79 23.55
C LEU A 589 3.26 -27.82 23.22
N ALA A 590 4.50 -28.27 23.38
CA ALA A 590 5.68 -27.52 22.96
C ALA A 590 5.79 -27.56 21.43
N GLN A 591 5.76 -26.39 20.79
CA GLN A 591 5.86 -26.24 19.34
C GLN A 591 6.89 -25.17 18.97
N GLU A 592 7.48 -25.28 17.77
CA GLU A 592 8.32 -24.21 17.26
C GLU A 592 7.45 -23.03 16.80
N LEU A 593 7.79 -21.82 17.24
CA LEU A 593 7.14 -20.60 16.77
C LEU A 593 7.29 -20.49 15.24
N PHE A 594 6.15 -20.28 14.55
CA PHE A 594 6.08 -20.20 13.09
C PHE A 594 6.65 -21.42 12.35
N TYR A 595 6.45 -22.62 12.89
CA TYR A 595 6.85 -23.87 12.24
C TYR A 595 6.32 -23.95 10.80
N GLN A 596 7.22 -24.16 9.83
CA GLN A 596 6.94 -24.25 8.39
C GLN A 596 6.25 -23.02 7.77
N GLN A 597 6.26 -21.87 8.46
CA GLN A 597 5.72 -20.63 7.91
C GLN A 597 6.80 -19.84 7.16
N ASN A 598 6.42 -19.17 6.07
CA ASN A 598 7.32 -18.31 5.32
C ASN A 598 7.42 -16.92 5.96
N ILE A 599 8.57 -16.61 6.56
CA ILE A 599 8.83 -15.34 7.24
C ILE A 599 9.46 -14.35 6.28
N LEU A 600 8.74 -13.26 5.96
CA LEU A 600 9.14 -12.28 4.93
C LEU A 600 9.92 -11.09 5.49
N LYS A 601 9.52 -10.56 6.65
CA LYS A 601 10.12 -9.39 7.29
C LYS A 601 10.09 -9.54 8.81
N ILE A 602 11.14 -9.05 9.47
CA ILE A 602 11.20 -8.91 10.93
C ILE A 602 11.62 -7.48 11.23
N LYS A 603 10.87 -6.78 12.08
CA LYS A 603 11.22 -5.45 12.59
C LYS A 603 11.11 -5.46 14.12
N VAL A 604 12.15 -4.98 14.78
CA VAL A 604 12.20 -4.91 16.25
C VAL A 604 11.66 -3.55 16.68
N ASP A 605 10.67 -3.56 17.56
CA ASP A 605 10.09 -2.33 18.10
C ASP A 605 10.85 -1.78 19.30
N GLY A 606 10.42 -0.61 19.76
CA GLY A 606 10.98 0.07 20.91
C GLY A 606 10.94 -0.72 22.21
N SER A 607 10.10 -1.76 22.33
CA SER A 607 9.98 -2.64 23.50
C SER A 607 10.70 -3.98 23.34
N ASN A 608 11.53 -4.08 22.30
CA ASN A 608 12.25 -5.28 21.90
C ASN A 608 11.35 -6.43 21.43
N ASN A 609 10.04 -6.17 21.23
CA ASN A 609 9.11 -7.09 20.58
C ASN A 609 9.38 -7.12 19.08
N LYS A 610 8.87 -8.15 18.40
CA LYS A 610 9.12 -8.35 16.98
C LYS A 610 7.81 -8.27 16.22
N TRP A 611 7.75 -7.33 15.29
CA TRP A 611 6.79 -7.38 14.19
C TRP A 611 7.32 -8.36 13.15
N VAL A 612 6.56 -9.42 12.90
CA VAL A 612 6.93 -10.51 11.99
C VAL A 612 5.88 -10.60 10.89
N ALA A 613 6.28 -10.30 9.66
CA ALA A 613 5.46 -10.52 8.47
C ALA A 613 5.55 -11.99 8.03
N VAL A 614 4.39 -12.62 7.85
CA VAL A 614 4.26 -14.01 7.43
C VAL A 614 3.48 -14.05 6.12
N ALA A 615 4.02 -14.73 5.10
CA ALA A 615 3.42 -14.75 3.77
C ALA A 615 1.97 -15.24 3.81
N ASN A 616 1.04 -14.50 3.19
CA ASN A 616 -0.40 -14.76 3.18
C ASN A 616 -1.09 -14.81 4.57
N ALA A 617 -0.43 -14.37 5.65
CA ALA A 617 -0.98 -14.42 7.01
C ALA A 617 -0.88 -13.07 7.74
N GLY A 618 -0.51 -12.01 7.03
CA GLY A 618 -0.40 -10.66 7.57
C GLY A 618 0.81 -10.50 8.49
N VAL A 619 0.59 -9.84 9.64
CA VAL A 619 1.66 -9.47 10.57
C VAL A 619 1.34 -9.85 12.01
N PHE A 620 2.35 -10.36 12.70
CA PHE A 620 2.30 -10.74 14.11
C PHE A 620 3.19 -9.80 14.93
N LEU A 621 2.72 -9.32 16.07
CA LEU A 621 3.58 -8.77 17.11
C LEU A 621 3.82 -9.85 18.17
N ILE A 622 5.06 -10.30 18.32
CA ILE A 622 5.45 -11.26 19.35
C ILE A 622 6.30 -10.60 20.43
N SER A 623 6.20 -11.10 21.66
CA SER A 623 6.98 -10.62 22.81
C SER A 623 8.48 -10.63 22.56
N ALA A 624 9.23 -9.91 23.39
CA ALA A 624 10.68 -9.79 23.26
C ALA A 624 11.44 -11.13 23.28
N ASP A 625 10.91 -12.19 23.89
CA ASP A 625 11.46 -13.54 23.85
C ASP A 625 10.76 -14.47 22.85
N GLY A 626 9.71 -13.98 22.18
CA GLY A 626 8.90 -14.74 21.23
C GLY A 626 7.97 -15.78 21.86
N GLN A 627 7.77 -15.76 23.18
CA GLN A 627 6.92 -16.72 23.88
C GLN A 627 5.42 -16.39 23.79
N GLU A 628 5.06 -15.13 23.55
CA GLU A 628 3.67 -14.68 23.49
C GLU A 628 3.38 -13.92 22.19
N THR A 629 2.24 -14.19 21.56
CA THR A 629 1.69 -13.38 20.48
C THR A 629 0.81 -12.28 21.09
N ILE A 630 1.22 -11.02 20.91
CA ILE A 630 0.55 -9.83 21.44
C ILE A 630 -0.55 -9.36 20.48
N TYR A 631 -0.23 -9.28 19.18
CA TYR A 631 -1.18 -8.94 18.12
C TYR A 631 -1.00 -9.86 16.93
N HIS A 632 -2.10 -10.10 16.22
CA HIS A 632 -2.12 -10.65 14.86
C HIS A 632 -3.09 -9.81 14.04
N PHE A 633 -2.57 -9.21 12.97
CA PHE A 633 -3.37 -8.45 12.02
C PHE A 633 -3.32 -9.11 10.64
N ASP A 634 -4.50 -9.31 10.08
CA ASP A 634 -4.72 -9.73 8.69
C ASP A 634 -5.85 -8.88 8.09
N SER A 635 -6.06 -9.00 6.79
CA SER A 635 -7.06 -8.27 6.00
C SER A 635 -8.50 -8.59 6.44
N SER A 636 -8.72 -9.72 7.13
CA SER A 636 -10.04 -10.10 7.63
C SER A 636 -10.39 -9.38 8.93
N ASN A 637 -9.42 -9.21 9.83
CA ASN A 637 -9.62 -8.71 11.19
C ASN A 637 -9.16 -7.26 11.40
N SER A 638 -8.51 -6.65 10.39
CA SER A 638 -7.96 -5.30 10.46
C SER A 638 -8.18 -4.52 9.16
N PRO A 639 -7.82 -3.22 9.14
CA PRO A 639 -7.75 -2.40 7.92
C PRO A 639 -6.56 -2.70 6.99
N LEU A 640 -5.77 -3.75 7.22
CA LEU A 640 -4.68 -4.11 6.31
C LEU A 640 -5.20 -4.31 4.86
N PRO A 641 -4.62 -3.62 3.85
CA PRO A 641 -5.08 -3.74 2.46
C PRO A 641 -4.82 -5.11 1.84
N SER A 642 -3.77 -5.79 2.29
CA SER A 642 -3.39 -7.14 1.87
C SER A 642 -2.65 -7.86 3.01
N ASP A 643 -2.71 -9.19 3.00
CA ASP A 643 -1.96 -10.06 3.91
C ASP A 643 -0.47 -10.20 3.52
N ASP A 644 -0.12 -9.73 2.31
CA ASP A 644 1.25 -9.71 1.80
C ASP A 644 1.95 -8.42 2.21
N ILE A 645 2.55 -8.48 3.40
CA ILE A 645 3.36 -7.38 3.95
C ILE A 645 4.74 -7.40 3.32
N VAL A 646 5.09 -6.31 2.63
CA VAL A 646 6.34 -6.14 1.90
C VAL A 646 7.42 -5.53 2.79
N ASP A 647 7.06 -4.50 3.57
CA ASP A 647 8.00 -3.83 4.47
C ASP A 647 7.31 -3.28 5.73
N ILE A 648 8.09 -3.14 6.79
CA ILE A 648 7.66 -2.62 8.09
C ILE A 648 8.66 -1.59 8.58
N GLU A 649 8.19 -0.37 8.82
CA GLU A 649 8.98 0.71 9.42
C GLU A 649 8.31 1.21 10.69
N ILE A 650 9.10 1.67 11.64
CA ILE A 650 8.61 2.14 12.94
C ILE A 650 9.15 3.54 13.14
N ASP A 651 8.27 4.49 13.38
CA ASP A 651 8.68 5.78 13.92
C ASP A 651 9.14 5.56 15.36
N ASN A 652 10.45 5.51 15.56
CA ASN A 652 11.06 5.26 16.86
C ASN A 652 10.72 6.33 17.92
N ASN A 653 10.25 7.51 17.51
CA ASN A 653 9.89 8.60 18.42
C ASN A 653 8.46 8.45 18.95
N THR A 654 7.52 8.04 18.10
CA THR A 654 6.10 7.92 18.45
C THR A 654 5.70 6.48 18.81
N GLY A 655 6.38 5.50 18.24
CA GLY A 655 6.03 4.09 18.26
C GLY A 655 5.03 3.68 17.18
N GLU A 656 4.62 4.61 16.29
CA GLU A 656 3.74 4.30 15.17
C GLU A 656 4.42 3.34 14.18
N VAL A 657 3.70 2.30 13.77
CA VAL A 657 4.23 1.23 12.91
C VAL A 657 3.55 1.33 11.55
N PHE A 658 4.34 1.41 10.50
CA PHE A 658 3.89 1.50 9.12
C PHE A 658 4.03 0.13 8.46
N PHE A 659 2.97 -0.32 7.80
CA PHE A 659 2.92 -1.56 7.03
C PHE A 659 2.75 -1.23 5.55
N ALA A 660 3.79 -1.45 4.76
CA ALA A 660 3.67 -1.47 3.31
C ALA A 660 3.19 -2.85 2.87
N THR A 661 2.10 -2.86 2.12
CA THR A 661 1.55 -4.07 1.49
C THR A 661 1.61 -3.92 -0.02
N ALA A 662 1.39 -5.01 -0.75
CA ALA A 662 1.27 -4.95 -2.21
C ALA A 662 0.08 -4.06 -2.69
N GLU A 663 -0.86 -3.74 -1.80
CA GLU A 663 -2.13 -3.08 -2.11
C GLU A 663 -2.30 -1.74 -1.36
N GLY A 664 -1.24 -1.22 -0.72
CA GLY A 664 -1.30 0.08 -0.06
C GLY A 664 -0.50 0.14 1.24
N LEU A 665 -0.35 1.37 1.74
CA LEU A 665 0.34 1.69 2.98
C LEU A 665 -0.66 2.12 4.04
N VAL A 666 -0.55 1.52 5.23
CA VAL A 666 -1.30 1.90 6.42
C VAL A 666 -0.36 1.99 7.62
N SER A 667 -0.71 2.77 8.63
CA SER A 667 -0.03 2.72 9.93
C SER A 667 -0.95 2.23 11.03
N TYR A 668 -0.36 1.64 12.05
CA TYR A 668 -0.98 1.32 13.32
C TYR A 668 -0.31 2.12 14.44
N GLN A 669 -1.12 2.82 15.23
CA GLN A 669 -0.66 3.57 16.38
C GLN A 669 -0.31 2.61 17.52
N HIS A 670 0.87 2.01 17.42
CA HIS A 670 1.53 1.37 18.54
C HIS A 670 2.28 2.44 19.38
N TYR A 671 2.74 2.05 20.57
CA TYR A 671 3.30 2.99 21.55
C TYR A 671 4.70 2.62 22.05
N ALA A 672 5.30 1.53 21.57
CA ALA A 672 6.66 1.16 21.95
C ALA A 672 7.71 2.07 21.28
N THR A 673 8.39 2.91 22.07
CA THR A 673 9.43 3.84 21.57
C THR A 673 10.84 3.33 21.83
N ALA A 674 11.81 3.70 20.99
CA ALA A 674 13.20 3.28 21.17
C ALA A 674 13.83 3.84 22.46
N PRO A 675 14.71 3.09 23.13
CA PRO A 675 15.38 3.55 24.35
C PRO A 675 16.26 4.78 24.10
N LYS A 676 16.36 5.65 25.10
CA LYS A 676 17.25 6.83 25.10
C LYS A 676 18.55 6.54 25.85
N GLU A 677 19.55 7.40 25.62
CA GLU A 677 20.86 7.32 26.29
C GLU A 677 20.83 7.87 27.71
N ASP A 678 19.88 8.75 28.02
CA ASP A 678 19.69 9.41 29.31
C ASP A 678 18.19 9.51 29.69
N LEU A 679 17.90 10.11 30.85
CA LEU A 679 16.53 10.35 31.37
C LEU A 679 16.14 11.84 31.40
N GLU A 680 16.77 12.70 30.60
CA GLU A 680 16.51 14.16 30.63
C GLU A 680 15.12 14.52 30.07
N ASN A 681 14.65 13.77 29.07
CA ASN A 681 13.45 14.09 28.30
C ASN A 681 12.27 13.15 28.59
N VAL A 682 12.14 12.70 29.85
CA VAL A 682 11.01 11.86 30.27
C VAL A 682 9.71 12.66 30.25
N TYR A 683 8.69 12.15 29.55
CA TYR A 683 7.38 12.79 29.45
C TYR A 683 6.24 11.79 29.62
N PHE A 684 5.05 12.32 29.91
CA PHE A 684 3.86 11.55 30.24
C PHE A 684 2.68 11.98 29.38
N PHE A 685 1.99 11.03 28.75
CA PHE A 685 0.85 11.32 27.90
C PHE A 685 -0.26 10.26 28.02
N PRO A 686 -1.54 10.66 28.14
CA PRO A 686 -2.01 12.02 28.31
C PRO A 686 -1.72 12.56 29.72
N ASN A 687 -1.49 13.86 29.83
CA ASN A 687 -1.33 14.55 31.11
C ASN A 687 -1.91 15.98 31.01
N PRO A 688 -3.02 16.32 31.69
CA PRO A 688 -3.77 15.48 32.63
C PRO A 688 -4.54 14.35 31.93
N VAL A 689 -4.73 13.24 32.65
CA VAL A 689 -5.65 12.16 32.26
C VAL A 689 -7.06 12.60 32.60
N LYS A 690 -7.89 12.78 31.58
CA LYS A 690 -9.27 13.25 31.73
C LYS A 690 -10.25 12.08 31.96
N PRO A 691 -11.45 12.34 32.52
CA PRO A 691 -12.44 11.30 32.81
C PRO A 691 -12.80 10.43 31.60
N GLU A 692 -12.87 11.04 30.41
CA GLU A 692 -13.20 10.40 29.13
C GLU A 692 -12.08 9.52 28.54
N PHE A 693 -10.87 9.52 29.12
CA PHE A 693 -9.77 8.68 28.66
C PHE A 693 -9.86 7.27 29.24
N GLU A 694 -10.07 6.28 28.37
CA GLU A 694 -10.13 4.85 28.72
C GLU A 694 -8.85 4.07 28.37
N GLY A 695 -7.80 4.74 27.86
CA GLY A 695 -6.51 4.13 27.53
C GLY A 695 -5.53 4.05 28.72
N GLU A 696 -4.28 3.71 28.41
CA GLU A 696 -3.16 3.70 29.37
C GLU A 696 -2.33 4.99 29.29
N VAL A 697 -1.78 5.43 30.42
CA VAL A 697 -0.83 6.55 30.45
C VAL A 697 0.52 6.03 29.97
N LYS A 698 1.02 6.65 28.92
CA LYS A 698 2.35 6.42 28.37
C LYS A 698 3.38 7.23 29.14
N ILE A 699 4.45 6.54 29.53
CA ILE A 699 5.66 7.11 30.09
C ILE A 699 6.75 6.87 29.04
N SER A 700 7.30 7.95 28.47
CA SER A 700 8.23 7.90 27.34
C SER A 700 9.55 8.59 27.65
N GLY A 701 10.55 8.38 26.80
CA GLY A 701 11.88 8.98 26.98
C GLY A 701 12.72 8.22 28.00
N LEU A 702 12.47 6.91 28.12
CA LEU A 702 13.12 6.05 29.11
C LEU A 702 14.38 5.40 28.52
N MET A 703 15.33 5.08 29.40
CA MET A 703 16.43 4.16 29.09
C MET A 703 15.93 2.72 29.12
N GLN A 704 16.62 1.83 28.41
CA GLN A 704 16.32 0.40 28.45
C GLN A 704 16.39 -0.13 29.90
N SER A 705 15.37 -0.89 30.31
CA SER A 705 15.26 -1.49 31.65
C SER A 705 15.18 -0.48 32.81
N ALA A 706 14.84 0.79 32.55
CA ALA A 706 14.64 1.77 33.63
C ALA A 706 13.52 1.32 34.60
N ASN A 707 13.72 1.49 35.90
CA ASN A 707 12.71 1.20 36.93
C ASN A 707 11.79 2.41 37.10
N ILE A 708 10.48 2.17 37.11
CA ILE A 708 9.44 3.20 37.25
C ILE A 708 8.61 2.89 38.49
N LYS A 709 8.55 3.86 39.40
CA LYS A 709 7.73 3.80 40.62
C LYS A 709 6.78 4.98 40.64
N ILE A 710 5.49 4.69 40.71
CA ILE A 710 4.44 5.71 40.77
C ILE A 710 3.86 5.74 42.18
N THR A 711 3.85 6.93 42.79
CA THR A 711 3.35 7.16 44.14
C THR A 711 2.24 8.21 44.15
N ASP A 712 1.40 8.17 45.18
CA ASP A 712 0.55 9.32 45.50
C ASP A 712 1.38 10.46 46.13
N ILE A 713 0.78 11.64 46.35
CA ILE A 713 1.49 12.78 46.95
C ILE A 713 1.93 12.54 48.40
N ALA A 714 1.37 11.53 49.07
CA ALA A 714 1.79 11.12 50.42
C ALA A 714 2.99 10.16 50.38
N GLY A 715 3.42 9.71 49.20
CA GLY A 715 4.57 8.82 48.99
C GLY A 715 4.22 7.33 49.03
N ASN A 716 2.93 6.96 49.05
CA ASN A 716 2.54 5.55 48.99
C ASN A 716 2.73 5.03 47.56
N LEU A 717 3.38 3.88 47.41
CA LEU A 717 3.55 3.22 46.10
C LEU A 717 2.21 2.70 45.58
N VAL A 718 1.85 3.12 44.37
CA VAL A 718 0.58 2.82 43.71
C VAL A 718 0.77 1.84 42.56
N TYR A 719 1.88 1.97 41.83
CA TYR A 719 2.24 1.13 40.70
C TYR A 719 3.76 1.08 40.55
N GLU A 720 4.29 -0.04 40.09
CA GLU A 720 5.70 -0.22 39.77
C GLU A 720 5.82 -1.06 38.50
N THR A 721 6.73 -0.68 37.62
CA THR A 721 7.06 -1.43 36.41
C THR A 721 8.49 -1.12 35.97
N THR A 722 8.96 -1.84 34.96
CA THR A 722 10.24 -1.59 34.29
C THR A 722 10.00 -1.26 32.82
N ALA A 723 10.76 -0.32 32.27
CA ALA A 723 10.66 0.05 30.87
C ALA A 723 11.01 -1.13 29.96
N THR A 724 10.10 -1.48 29.05
CA THR A 724 10.41 -2.32 27.91
C THR A 724 10.91 -1.40 26.80
N GLY A 725 12.23 -1.26 26.77
CA GLY A 725 12.98 -0.27 25.97
C GLY A 725 12.65 1.18 26.33
N GLY A 726 12.17 2.01 25.41
CA GLY A 726 12.06 3.47 25.64
C GLY A 726 10.79 3.98 26.30
N SER A 727 9.86 3.08 26.62
CA SER A 727 8.54 3.43 27.15
C SER A 727 8.01 2.43 28.18
N ALA A 728 7.04 2.88 28.98
CA ALA A 728 6.24 2.05 29.88
C ALA A 728 4.78 2.53 29.86
N LEU A 729 3.85 1.61 30.12
CA LEU A 729 2.42 1.89 30.18
C LEU A 729 1.88 1.72 31.61
N TRP A 730 0.92 2.58 31.96
CA TRP A 730 0.16 2.47 33.21
C TRP A 730 -1.32 2.67 32.96
N ASN A 731 -2.11 1.62 33.18
CA ASN A 731 -3.58 1.63 33.10
C ASN A 731 -4.30 2.49 34.16
N THR A 732 -3.58 3.31 34.93
CA THR A 732 -4.11 4.15 36.03
C THR A 732 -4.83 3.36 37.13
N ARG A 733 -4.44 2.09 37.33
CA ARG A 733 -4.92 1.25 38.43
C ARG A 733 -3.81 1.02 39.45
N ASN A 734 -4.21 0.82 40.69
CA ASN A 734 -3.29 0.40 41.74
C ASN A 734 -3.04 -1.12 41.71
N PHE A 735 -2.16 -1.63 42.56
CA PHE A 735 -1.88 -3.08 42.69
C PHE A 735 -3.10 -3.96 43.00
N ALA A 736 -4.21 -3.38 43.50
CA ALA A 736 -5.47 -4.10 43.73
C ALA A 736 -6.40 -4.07 42.50
N GLY A 737 -5.95 -3.58 41.35
CA GLY A 737 -6.72 -3.48 40.11
C GLY A 737 -7.78 -2.38 40.08
N ARG A 738 -7.84 -1.50 41.08
CA ARG A 738 -8.84 -0.41 41.17
C ARG A 738 -8.30 0.86 40.50
N LYS A 739 -9.14 1.56 39.72
CA LYS A 739 -8.82 2.89 39.17
C LYS A 739 -8.42 3.81 40.33
N VAL A 740 -7.31 4.53 40.16
CA VAL A 740 -6.79 5.44 41.19
C VAL A 740 -7.66 6.71 41.27
N ALA A 741 -7.69 7.36 42.44
CA ALA A 741 -8.49 8.56 42.68
C ALA A 741 -7.96 9.77 41.89
N SER A 742 -8.78 10.81 41.70
CA SER A 742 -8.30 12.07 41.15
C SER A 742 -7.22 12.68 42.04
N GLY A 743 -6.16 13.19 41.44
CA GLY A 743 -5.02 13.71 42.18
C GLY A 743 -3.74 13.78 41.35
N VAL A 744 -2.68 14.27 41.98
CA VAL A 744 -1.32 14.29 41.41
C VAL A 744 -0.55 13.08 41.90
N TYR A 745 -0.01 12.32 40.97
CA TYR A 745 0.85 11.17 41.21
C TYR A 745 2.29 11.52 40.82
N ILE A 746 3.25 11.11 41.62
CA ILE A 746 4.68 11.35 41.38
C ILE A 746 5.29 10.08 40.78
N VAL A 747 5.94 10.23 39.63
CA VAL A 747 6.63 9.16 38.93
C VAL A 747 8.12 9.30 39.15
N PHE A 748 8.73 8.31 39.78
CA PHE A 748 10.17 8.18 39.92
C PHE A 748 10.68 7.22 38.86
N VAL A 749 11.71 7.65 38.13
CA VAL A 749 12.38 6.85 37.11
C VAL A 749 13.86 6.76 37.47
N SER A 750 14.44 5.57 37.41
CA SER A 750 15.89 5.39 37.53
C SER A 750 16.41 4.39 36.50
N SER A 751 17.64 4.57 36.01
CA SER A 751 18.33 3.55 35.21
C SER A 751 18.53 2.26 36.02
N ASP A 752 18.80 1.14 35.32
CA ASP A 752 19.01 -0.18 35.93
C ASP A 752 20.21 -0.18 36.93
N ASP A 753 21.26 0.57 36.61
CA ASP A 753 22.41 0.79 37.49
C ASP A 753 22.20 1.88 38.57
N GLY A 754 21.08 2.60 38.51
CA GLY A 754 20.69 3.65 39.43
C GLY A 754 21.45 4.98 39.29
N ASN A 755 22.27 5.14 38.25
CA ASN A 755 23.07 6.35 38.01
C ASN A 755 22.23 7.51 37.47
N GLU A 756 21.33 7.24 36.52
CA GLU A 756 20.41 8.23 35.96
C GLU A 756 19.09 8.22 36.73
N LYS A 757 18.52 9.41 36.97
CA LYS A 757 17.27 9.59 37.72
C LYS A 757 16.44 10.71 37.13
N SER A 758 15.13 10.48 37.05
CA SER A 758 14.17 11.50 36.66
C SER A 758 12.92 11.42 37.52
N VAL A 759 12.26 12.57 37.72
CA VAL A 759 11.03 12.66 38.50
C VAL A 759 10.02 13.49 37.73
N GLY A 760 8.83 12.95 37.58
CA GLY A 760 7.73 13.65 36.93
C GLY A 760 6.41 13.54 37.68
N LYS A 761 5.38 14.20 37.13
CA LYS A 761 4.05 14.29 37.76
C LYS A 761 2.97 14.01 36.73
N ILE A 762 2.04 13.12 37.07
CA ILE A 762 0.83 12.83 36.30
C ILE A 762 -0.37 13.33 37.08
N MET A 763 -1.24 14.11 36.45
CA MET A 763 -2.52 14.52 37.01
C MET A 763 -3.64 13.61 36.49
N ILE A 764 -4.40 13.00 37.41
CA ILE A 764 -5.58 12.19 37.10
C ILE A 764 -6.84 12.96 37.49
N ILE A 765 -7.82 13.05 36.58
CA ILE A 765 -9.14 13.63 36.79
C ILE A 765 -10.17 12.53 36.48
N ARG A 766 -11.12 12.29 37.39
CA ARG A 766 -12.13 11.23 37.27
C ARG A 766 -13.51 11.79 37.51
#